data_AF-A0A7Y0E161-F1
#
_entry.id   AF-A0A7Y0E161-F1
#
_cell.length_a   1.000
_cell.length_b   1.000
_cell.length_c   1.000
_cell.angle_alpha   90.00
_cell.angle_beta   90.00
_cell.angle_gamma   90.00
#
_symmetry.space_group_name_H-M   'P 1'
#
loop_
_entity.id
_entity.type
_entity.pdbx_description
1 polymer ?
#
loop_
_entity_poly.entity_id
_entity_poly.type
_entity_poly.pdbx_seq_one_letter_code
_entity_poly.pdbx_strand_id
1 'polypeptide(L)'
;MSRIDGFGRIDRSKPLSFTFDGKTYQGFEGDTLASALLANGVSLVGRSFKYHRPRGVFSAGPEEPNALVALRSGARREPNTRATMVELYDGLVAESQNRWPSLAFDVQAVNQVFARFLPAGFYYKTFMGPFANTRLWMMFEHVIRRAAGMGSATYETDPDTYARRSVHCDVLVVGGGPSGLSAALAASETGARVILIDEHAEFGGRLRQDRYDIDGMPAADWVAKSLATLASRDTVRLLSRTSAFGYYDNNMIGCVERVTDHLAVPVDHKPRQRWWQIRAAQVVLATGALEQPLVFGNNDRPGVMLAGAVRAYLNQFGVLPGKRAVIFTSGDDAYRTALDLTAAGAQVMAVVDSRDTAQSALTQAVRDAGIEVLTGHAVVDTHGSPTLQRVDVMPLTGGTVREFTCDLLAMSGGWQPSVHLSSQTGAKPVWNAELSCFLPGVPKRPERSAGSAAGHFTLYGCLSEGSVRGLEAAKAAGFSATGTFAIPQVDIERFAPTAPLWEAPDPPPGLFGGHPKKFVDHQDDVAASDIQLAHREGYISVEHLKRYTTLGMGTDQGKTSNLTGLAIMAALRGEPIEKVGTTTFRPPYTPISIGAMGGSERGQQYKPRRRSPMHDWHDARVGEWVPAGLWDRPRHYPATPGESMRDAYIRETRQTRGSVGICDVTTLGKIDLQGPDALDFINRIYANGFSNLPVGKVRYGLMLREDGMVLDDGTVARLGETHYVITTTTANAVPVMAKIEFLLQAVWPELKVKATSVTEQYAAIAVAGPKAREVMQRVVDLDVSNAAFPFMACAPCRTKDGVPGRLFRISFSGELAYEIAVPSDYGQQVWDALMAAGREFDIVPYGLEALGNMRIEKGHVAGSELDGRTTADDLGLGKMLSKKKDFIGKALAFRPGMTGETRKKLVGLVPVDGRSSLPNGSQIVSVDHTDPPVKMLGHVTANGFSPERNIPVALALLEGGLAREGETVLVTHPLKNIAVQARVTGPVFVDPEGKRLHD
;
A
#
# COMPACT_ATOMS: atom_id res chain seq x y z
N MET A 1 -36.15 -22.76 -12.17
CA MET A 1 -35.52 -21.97 -11.09
C MET A 1 -35.64 -22.74 -9.79
N SER A 2 -34.64 -22.68 -8.93
CA SER A 2 -34.64 -23.29 -7.59
C SER A 2 -35.21 -22.35 -6.51
N ARG A 3 -35.90 -21.27 -6.89
CA ARG A 3 -36.46 -20.33 -5.93
C ARG A 3 -37.74 -20.85 -5.29
N ILE A 4 -37.87 -20.62 -3.98
CA ILE A 4 -39.01 -21.03 -3.16
C ILE A 4 -39.82 -19.79 -2.80
N ASP A 5 -41.13 -19.82 -3.01
CA ASP A 5 -42.02 -18.72 -2.64
C ASP A 5 -42.19 -18.62 -1.13
N GLY A 6 -42.33 -17.40 -0.60
CA GLY A 6 -42.32 -17.14 0.85
C GLY A 6 -40.93 -17.19 1.51
N PHE A 7 -39.87 -17.39 0.72
CA PHE A 7 -38.47 -17.30 1.16
C PHE A 7 -37.71 -16.22 0.37
N GLY A 8 -36.67 -15.67 1.01
CA GLY A 8 -35.77 -14.67 0.44
C GLY A 8 -36.17 -13.23 0.78
N ARG A 9 -35.16 -12.39 0.97
CA ARG A 9 -35.22 -10.94 1.21
C ARG A 9 -34.77 -10.13 -0.02
N ILE A 10 -35.04 -10.67 -1.20
CA ILE A 10 -34.70 -10.07 -2.50
C ILE A 10 -35.89 -9.34 -3.10
N ASP A 11 -35.64 -8.33 -3.93
CA ASP A 11 -36.71 -7.62 -4.64
C ASP A 11 -37.04 -8.33 -5.96
N ARG A 12 -38.02 -9.24 -5.90
CA ARG A 12 -38.49 -10.01 -7.07
C ARG A 12 -39.16 -9.14 -8.15
N SER A 13 -39.49 -7.88 -7.85
CA SER A 13 -40.05 -6.95 -8.84
C SER A 13 -38.99 -6.34 -9.76
N LYS A 14 -37.70 -6.49 -9.41
CA LYS A 14 -36.57 -5.92 -10.15
C LYS A 14 -35.62 -7.02 -10.64
N PRO A 15 -35.93 -7.68 -11.76
CA PRO A 15 -35.03 -8.66 -12.36
C PRO A 15 -33.77 -7.99 -12.89
N LEU A 16 -32.63 -8.68 -12.74
CA LEU A 16 -31.32 -8.24 -13.24
C LEU A 16 -30.75 -9.30 -14.19
N SER A 17 -30.21 -8.87 -15.32
CA SER A 17 -29.51 -9.74 -16.27
C SER A 17 -28.01 -9.78 -15.95
N PHE A 18 -27.38 -10.94 -16.03
CA PHE A 18 -25.93 -11.07 -15.87
C PHE A 18 -25.36 -12.17 -16.75
N THR A 19 -24.06 -12.13 -17.01
CA THR A 19 -23.34 -13.13 -17.82
C THR A 19 -22.29 -13.83 -16.99
N PHE A 20 -22.28 -15.16 -17.06
CA PHE A 20 -21.25 -16.02 -16.48
C PHE A 20 -20.71 -16.97 -17.55
N ASP A 21 -19.39 -16.95 -17.79
CA ASP A 21 -18.72 -17.73 -18.83
C ASP A 21 -19.38 -17.62 -20.22
N GLY A 22 -19.81 -16.40 -20.57
CA GLY A 22 -20.43 -16.07 -21.85
C GLY A 22 -21.91 -16.49 -21.99
N LYS A 23 -22.50 -17.11 -20.96
CA LYS A 23 -23.94 -17.42 -20.92
C LYS A 23 -24.69 -16.42 -20.04
N THR A 24 -25.83 -15.95 -20.54
CA THR A 24 -26.71 -15.03 -19.82
C THR A 24 -27.67 -15.77 -18.88
N TYR A 25 -27.87 -15.20 -17.71
CA TYR A 25 -28.70 -15.67 -16.62
C TYR A 25 -29.51 -14.51 -16.02
N GLN A 26 -30.49 -14.84 -15.17
CA GLN A 26 -31.36 -13.85 -14.53
C GLN A 26 -31.31 -13.98 -13.01
N GLY A 27 -31.17 -12.85 -12.31
CA GLY A 27 -31.32 -12.74 -10.86
C GLY A 27 -32.23 -11.57 -10.49
N PHE A 28 -32.16 -11.11 -9.26
CA PHE A 28 -32.96 -10.02 -8.72
C PHE A 28 -32.11 -9.07 -7.87
N GLU A 29 -32.58 -7.84 -7.68
CA GLU A 29 -31.95 -6.91 -6.73
C GLU A 29 -31.92 -7.53 -5.32
N GLY A 30 -30.76 -7.44 -4.67
CA GLY A 30 -30.48 -8.09 -3.39
C GLY A 30 -29.74 -9.44 -3.51
N ASP A 31 -29.66 -10.04 -4.70
CA ASP A 31 -28.83 -11.23 -4.91
C ASP A 31 -27.33 -10.91 -4.82
N THR A 32 -26.56 -11.91 -4.41
CA THR A 32 -25.14 -12.02 -4.75
C THR A 32 -24.97 -12.84 -6.02
N LEU A 33 -23.83 -12.72 -6.71
CA LEU A 33 -23.51 -13.55 -7.88
C LEU A 33 -23.63 -15.06 -7.55
N ALA A 34 -23.14 -15.50 -6.39
CA ALA A 34 -23.28 -16.90 -5.96
C ALA A 34 -24.75 -17.33 -5.82
N SER A 35 -25.58 -16.52 -5.16
CA SER A 35 -27.01 -16.82 -5.00
C SER A 35 -27.74 -16.87 -6.34
N ALA A 36 -27.42 -15.97 -7.27
CA ALA A 36 -28.02 -15.93 -8.60
C ALA A 36 -27.58 -17.14 -9.45
N LEU A 37 -26.31 -17.56 -9.37
CA LEU A 37 -25.82 -18.77 -10.03
C LEU A 37 -26.56 -20.02 -9.53
N LEU A 38 -26.71 -20.19 -8.21
CA LEU A 38 -27.46 -21.30 -7.62
C LEU A 38 -28.95 -21.26 -8.00
N ALA A 39 -29.57 -20.07 -8.03
CA ALA A 39 -30.97 -19.89 -8.46
C ALA A 39 -31.24 -20.39 -9.90
N ASN A 40 -30.21 -20.32 -10.74
CA ASN A 40 -30.19 -20.75 -12.13
C ASN A 40 -29.67 -22.19 -12.33
N GLY A 41 -29.45 -22.94 -11.25
CA GLY A 41 -28.99 -24.33 -11.30
C GLY A 41 -27.51 -24.49 -11.70
N VAL A 42 -26.70 -23.45 -11.56
CA VAL A 42 -25.26 -23.52 -11.80
C VAL A 42 -24.56 -24.03 -10.55
N SER A 43 -24.20 -25.32 -10.56
CA SER A 43 -23.52 -25.99 -9.46
C SER A 43 -21.99 -25.96 -9.58
N LEU A 44 -21.47 -25.98 -10.81
CA LEU A 44 -20.03 -25.91 -11.11
C LEU A 44 -19.64 -24.46 -11.38
N VAL A 45 -18.82 -23.87 -10.50
CA VAL A 45 -18.41 -22.46 -10.57
C VAL A 45 -16.91 -22.31 -10.82
N GLY A 46 -16.12 -23.30 -10.45
CA GLY A 46 -14.66 -23.25 -10.58
C GLY A 46 -14.01 -24.63 -10.67
N ARG A 47 -12.70 -24.62 -10.80
CA ARG A 47 -11.82 -25.79 -10.76
C ARG A 47 -10.75 -25.59 -9.69
N SER A 48 -10.41 -26.66 -8.99
CA SER A 48 -9.43 -26.60 -7.91
C SER A 48 -8.02 -26.25 -8.42
N PHE A 49 -7.24 -25.59 -7.58
CA PHE A 49 -5.95 -24.98 -7.93
C PHE A 49 -4.93 -25.96 -8.53
N LYS A 50 -4.81 -27.16 -7.96
CA LYS A 50 -3.76 -28.13 -8.29
C LYS A 50 -4.30 -29.33 -9.06
N TYR A 51 -5.42 -29.85 -8.61
CA TYR A 51 -6.01 -31.08 -9.15
C TYR A 51 -7.08 -30.85 -10.21
N HIS A 52 -7.50 -29.60 -10.46
CA HIS A 52 -8.58 -29.27 -11.39
C HIS A 52 -9.88 -30.04 -11.11
N ARG A 53 -10.14 -30.31 -9.83
CA ARG A 53 -11.37 -30.98 -9.40
C ARG A 53 -12.55 -30.03 -9.56
N PRO A 54 -13.75 -30.51 -9.93
CA PRO A 54 -14.95 -29.68 -9.99
C PRO A 54 -15.20 -29.00 -8.64
N ARG A 55 -15.44 -27.68 -8.62
CA ARG A 55 -15.77 -26.93 -7.39
C ARG A 55 -17.05 -26.12 -7.55
N GLY A 56 -17.88 -26.16 -6.51
CA GLY A 56 -19.10 -25.37 -6.40
C GLY A 56 -19.01 -24.34 -5.28
N VAL A 57 -20.07 -23.55 -5.12
CA VAL A 57 -20.24 -22.64 -3.98
C VAL A 57 -20.20 -23.43 -2.67
N PHE A 58 -19.43 -22.98 -1.69
CA PHE A 58 -19.22 -23.70 -0.44
C PHE A 58 -19.79 -23.00 0.79
N SER A 59 -19.71 -21.67 0.80
CA SER A 59 -20.11 -20.78 1.89
C SER A 59 -21.07 -19.68 1.39
N ALA A 60 -21.37 -18.67 2.21
CA ALA A 60 -22.19 -17.52 1.83
C ALA A 60 -21.56 -16.16 2.21
N GLY A 61 -20.27 -16.15 2.57
CA GLY A 61 -19.59 -14.99 3.13
C GLY A 61 -18.16 -14.79 2.62
N PRO A 62 -17.34 -13.98 3.31
CA PRO A 62 -15.93 -13.73 2.96
C PRO A 62 -15.03 -14.97 3.13
N GLU A 63 -15.51 -16.01 3.79
CA GLU A 63 -14.84 -17.30 4.00
C GLU A 63 -14.87 -18.24 2.78
N GLU A 64 -15.50 -17.83 1.67
CA GLU A 64 -15.60 -18.63 0.44
C GLU A 64 -14.24 -19.02 -0.15
N PRO A 65 -13.92 -20.33 -0.24
CA PRO A 65 -12.66 -20.81 -0.80
C PRO A 65 -12.74 -21.20 -2.29
N ASN A 66 -13.95 -21.48 -2.82
CA ASN A 66 -14.11 -22.15 -4.11
C ASN A 66 -14.60 -21.22 -5.23
N ALA A 67 -15.69 -20.49 -4.97
CA ALA A 67 -16.40 -19.69 -5.97
C ALA A 67 -15.70 -18.35 -6.25
N LEU A 68 -14.47 -18.42 -6.77
CA LEU A 68 -13.66 -17.28 -7.18
C LEU A 68 -13.84 -17.00 -8.68
N VAL A 69 -14.14 -15.75 -9.02
CA VAL A 69 -14.42 -15.30 -10.39
C VAL A 69 -13.57 -14.10 -10.77
N ALA A 70 -13.34 -13.93 -12.07
CA ALA A 70 -12.89 -12.67 -12.63
C ALA A 70 -14.12 -11.83 -12.99
N LEU A 71 -14.20 -10.61 -12.47
CA LEU A 71 -15.29 -9.67 -12.79
C LEU A 71 -14.87 -8.72 -13.90
N ARG A 72 -15.88 -8.26 -14.67
CA ARG A 72 -15.76 -7.20 -15.69
C ARG A 72 -14.75 -7.57 -16.79
N SER A 73 -14.39 -6.60 -17.63
CA SER A 73 -13.48 -6.76 -18.76
C SER A 73 -12.61 -5.52 -18.97
N GLY A 74 -11.62 -5.62 -19.87
CA GLY A 74 -10.68 -4.52 -20.18
C GLY A 74 -9.97 -3.97 -18.95
N ALA A 75 -9.84 -2.64 -18.89
CA ALA A 75 -9.20 -1.89 -17.80
C ALA A 75 -9.82 -2.08 -16.40
N ARG A 76 -11.06 -2.59 -16.32
CA ARG A 76 -11.79 -2.80 -15.05
C ARG A 76 -11.78 -4.26 -14.59
N ARG A 77 -11.04 -5.15 -15.28
CA ARG A 77 -10.96 -6.58 -14.96
C ARG A 77 -10.42 -6.80 -13.54
N GLU A 78 -11.14 -7.55 -12.73
CA GLU A 78 -10.77 -7.86 -11.34
C GLU A 78 -10.77 -9.37 -11.08
N PRO A 79 -9.60 -10.00 -10.95
CA PRO A 79 -9.49 -11.43 -10.68
C PRO A 79 -9.72 -11.80 -9.21
N ASN A 80 -9.99 -13.08 -8.96
CA ASN A 80 -10.08 -13.71 -7.64
C ASN A 80 -11.13 -13.09 -6.71
N THR A 81 -12.23 -12.58 -7.27
CA THR A 81 -13.33 -12.02 -6.48
C THR A 81 -14.25 -13.16 -6.02
N ARG A 82 -14.67 -13.13 -4.75
CA ARG A 82 -15.58 -14.14 -4.19
C ARG A 82 -17.00 -13.88 -4.65
N ALA A 83 -17.60 -14.78 -5.42
CA ALA A 83 -18.96 -14.64 -5.92
C ALA A 83 -20.01 -14.45 -4.79
N THR A 84 -19.71 -14.91 -3.58
CA THR A 84 -20.52 -14.74 -2.37
C THR A 84 -20.58 -13.29 -1.86
N MET A 85 -19.59 -12.47 -2.19
CA MET A 85 -19.48 -11.08 -1.74
C MET A 85 -19.71 -10.06 -2.87
N VAL A 86 -20.03 -10.54 -4.08
CA VAL A 86 -20.35 -9.72 -5.25
C VAL A 86 -21.84 -9.53 -5.32
N GLU A 87 -22.29 -8.30 -5.14
CA GLU A 87 -23.70 -7.95 -5.35
C GLU A 87 -24.02 -7.93 -6.83
N LEU A 88 -25.19 -8.48 -7.16
CA LEU A 88 -25.67 -8.50 -8.52
C LEU A 88 -26.10 -7.09 -8.94
N TYR A 89 -25.68 -6.68 -10.14
CA TYR A 89 -26.20 -5.50 -10.83
C TYR A 89 -26.48 -5.86 -12.29
N ASP A 90 -27.36 -5.10 -12.93
CA ASP A 90 -27.74 -5.37 -14.31
C ASP A 90 -26.53 -5.24 -15.25
N GLY A 91 -26.36 -6.22 -16.14
CA GLY A 91 -25.23 -6.30 -17.06
C GLY A 91 -23.92 -6.78 -16.44
N LEU A 92 -23.91 -7.30 -15.21
CA LEU A 92 -22.70 -7.87 -14.59
C LEU A 92 -22.11 -8.98 -15.48
N VAL A 93 -20.79 -8.93 -15.68
CA VAL A 93 -20.03 -9.97 -16.40
C VAL A 93 -19.03 -10.62 -15.46
N ALA A 94 -19.05 -11.95 -15.40
CA ALA A 94 -18.12 -12.76 -14.62
C ALA A 94 -17.60 -13.95 -15.43
N GLU A 95 -16.35 -14.32 -15.17
CA GLU A 95 -15.68 -15.49 -15.77
C GLU A 95 -15.16 -16.40 -14.65
N SER A 96 -15.30 -17.70 -14.85
CA SER A 96 -14.69 -18.69 -13.99
C SER A 96 -13.17 -18.76 -14.17
N GLN A 97 -12.48 -19.27 -13.15
CA GLN A 97 -11.02 -19.34 -13.11
C GLN A 97 -10.51 -20.80 -13.13
N ASN A 98 -9.20 -20.98 -13.37
CA ASN A 98 -8.51 -22.28 -13.35
C ASN A 98 -9.04 -23.36 -14.30
N ARG A 99 -9.54 -22.99 -15.48
CA ARG A 99 -10.19 -23.93 -16.41
C ARG A 99 -9.68 -23.79 -17.83
N TRP A 100 -9.48 -24.90 -18.55
CA TRP A 100 -9.19 -24.87 -19.99
C TRP A 100 -9.68 -26.10 -20.77
N PRO A 101 -10.39 -25.94 -21.91
CA PRO A 101 -10.87 -24.66 -22.46
C PRO A 101 -12.11 -24.11 -21.73
N SER A 102 -12.86 -24.92 -21.01
CA SER A 102 -14.12 -24.52 -20.35
C SER A 102 -14.29 -25.17 -18.97
N LEU A 103 -15.26 -24.72 -18.17
CA LEU A 103 -15.53 -25.36 -16.88
C LEU A 103 -15.99 -26.80 -17.04
N ALA A 104 -16.88 -27.06 -17.99
CA ALA A 104 -17.44 -28.40 -18.21
C ALA A 104 -16.39 -29.37 -18.77
N PHE A 105 -15.55 -28.88 -19.69
CA PHE A 105 -14.48 -29.65 -20.31
C PHE A 105 -13.12 -29.00 -19.99
N ASP A 106 -12.46 -29.54 -18.95
CA ASP A 106 -11.15 -29.09 -18.48
C ASP A 106 -10.10 -30.20 -18.70
N VAL A 107 -9.17 -29.98 -19.62
CA VAL A 107 -8.12 -30.95 -19.98
C VAL A 107 -7.15 -31.17 -18.82
N GLN A 108 -6.95 -30.16 -17.97
CA GLN A 108 -6.06 -30.26 -16.82
C GLN A 108 -6.60 -31.17 -15.71
N ALA A 109 -7.87 -31.61 -15.80
CA ALA A 109 -8.42 -32.62 -14.91
C ALA A 109 -7.65 -33.96 -14.98
N VAL A 110 -6.83 -34.19 -16.02
CA VAL A 110 -5.90 -35.33 -16.08
C VAL A 110 -4.92 -35.36 -14.90
N ASN A 111 -4.63 -34.23 -14.26
CA ASN A 111 -3.81 -34.15 -13.04
C ASN A 111 -4.33 -35.04 -11.91
N GLN A 112 -5.63 -35.37 -11.91
CA GLN A 112 -6.22 -36.28 -10.92
C GLN A 112 -5.68 -37.71 -11.06
N VAL A 113 -5.38 -38.18 -12.28
CA VAL A 113 -4.76 -39.50 -12.53
C VAL A 113 -3.35 -39.55 -11.93
N PHE A 114 -2.63 -38.43 -12.00
CA PHE A 114 -1.27 -38.29 -11.48
C PHE A 114 -1.22 -37.76 -10.04
N ALA A 115 -2.36 -37.64 -9.35
CA ALA A 115 -2.44 -36.97 -8.05
C ALA A 115 -1.52 -37.59 -6.97
N ARG A 116 -1.22 -38.90 -7.07
CA ARG A 116 -0.26 -39.60 -6.20
C ARG A 116 1.18 -39.08 -6.34
N PHE A 117 1.55 -38.57 -7.52
CA PHE A 117 2.86 -38.00 -7.81
C PHE A 117 2.92 -36.49 -7.55
N LEU A 118 1.80 -35.88 -7.15
CA LEU A 118 1.70 -34.46 -6.83
C LEU A 118 1.43 -34.26 -5.33
N PRO A 119 2.29 -34.69 -4.39
CA PRO A 119 2.15 -34.34 -2.98
C PRO A 119 2.43 -32.86 -2.72
N ALA A 120 2.16 -32.37 -1.51
CA ALA A 120 2.70 -31.09 -1.04
C ALA A 120 4.24 -31.01 -1.28
N GLY A 121 4.73 -29.82 -1.67
CA GLY A 121 6.15 -29.59 -1.93
C GLY A 121 6.76 -30.28 -3.16
N PHE A 122 5.97 -30.99 -3.98
CA PHE A 122 6.47 -31.75 -5.15
C PHE A 122 7.35 -30.92 -6.09
N TYR A 123 6.89 -29.74 -6.50
CA TYR A 123 7.61 -28.94 -7.50
C TYR A 123 8.96 -28.42 -6.98
N TYR A 124 9.08 -28.16 -5.67
CA TYR A 124 10.35 -27.78 -5.04
C TYR A 124 11.38 -28.90 -5.14
N LYS A 125 10.96 -30.15 -4.87
CA LYS A 125 11.84 -31.31 -4.90
C LYS A 125 12.19 -31.75 -6.32
N THR A 126 11.21 -31.72 -7.23
CA THR A 126 11.34 -32.27 -8.57
C THR A 126 11.92 -31.29 -9.59
N PHE A 127 11.60 -30.00 -9.48
CA PHE A 127 12.02 -28.99 -10.45
C PHE A 127 13.03 -27.99 -9.89
N MET A 128 12.77 -27.35 -8.74
CA MET A 128 13.71 -26.35 -8.21
C MET A 128 15.01 -26.97 -7.73
N GLY A 129 14.97 -27.98 -6.85
CA GLY A 129 16.17 -28.57 -6.24
C GLY A 129 17.28 -28.92 -7.26
N PRO A 130 17.01 -29.79 -8.25
CA PRO A 130 18.01 -30.18 -9.23
C PRO A 130 18.35 -29.10 -10.28
N PHE A 131 17.49 -28.09 -10.49
CA PHE A 131 17.61 -27.18 -11.63
C PHE A 131 17.66 -25.68 -11.29
N ALA A 132 17.67 -25.26 -10.02
CA ALA A 132 17.47 -23.87 -9.56
C ALA A 132 18.32 -22.80 -10.28
N ASN A 133 19.55 -23.14 -10.68
CA ASN A 133 20.48 -22.21 -11.35
C ASN A 133 20.65 -22.50 -12.85
N THR A 134 19.67 -23.14 -13.48
CA THR A 134 19.75 -23.58 -14.88
C THR A 134 18.67 -22.94 -15.74
N ARG A 135 18.91 -22.91 -17.07
CA ARG A 135 17.89 -22.50 -18.05
C ARG A 135 16.65 -23.41 -18.04
N LEU A 136 16.80 -24.66 -17.61
CA LEU A 136 15.68 -25.60 -17.46
C LEU A 136 14.70 -25.14 -16.39
N TRP A 137 15.17 -24.60 -15.26
CA TRP A 137 14.29 -23.99 -14.28
C TRP A 137 13.51 -22.81 -14.88
N MET A 138 14.17 -21.90 -15.60
CA MET A 138 13.47 -20.77 -16.24
C MET A 138 12.37 -21.22 -17.22
N MET A 139 12.59 -22.34 -17.91
CA MET A 139 11.59 -22.95 -18.80
C MET A 139 10.43 -23.59 -18.00
N PHE A 140 10.73 -24.39 -16.98
CA PHE A 140 9.70 -25.00 -16.12
C PHE A 140 8.89 -23.94 -15.38
N GLU A 141 9.55 -22.90 -14.87
CA GLU A 141 8.92 -21.78 -14.17
C GLU A 141 7.88 -21.08 -15.06
N HIS A 142 8.20 -20.85 -16.34
CA HIS A 142 7.25 -20.23 -17.27
C HIS A 142 5.97 -21.08 -17.44
N VAL A 143 6.11 -22.40 -17.59
CA VAL A 143 4.99 -23.34 -17.73
C VAL A 143 4.20 -23.46 -16.42
N ILE A 144 4.90 -23.65 -15.31
CA ILE A 144 4.30 -23.78 -13.97
C ILE A 144 3.55 -22.51 -13.59
N ARG A 145 4.10 -21.30 -13.84
CA ARG A 145 3.39 -20.03 -13.56
C ARG A 145 2.10 -19.89 -14.36
N ARG A 146 2.05 -20.42 -15.58
CA ARG A 146 0.84 -20.41 -16.40
C ARG A 146 -0.19 -21.44 -15.94
N ALA A 147 0.25 -22.58 -15.42
CA ALA A 147 -0.63 -23.65 -14.92
C ALA A 147 -1.09 -23.44 -13.46
N ALA A 148 -0.28 -22.76 -12.63
CA ALA A 148 -0.49 -22.56 -11.20
C ALA A 148 -0.95 -21.13 -10.85
N GLY A 149 -1.47 -20.36 -11.80
CA GLY A 149 -2.05 -19.04 -11.53
C GLY A 149 -3.58 -19.12 -11.45
N MET A 150 -4.20 -18.51 -10.43
CA MET A 150 -5.67 -18.49 -10.29
C MET A 150 -6.38 -17.59 -11.31
N GLY A 151 -6.41 -16.29 -11.04
CA GLY A 151 -7.01 -15.27 -11.92
C GLY A 151 -5.97 -14.37 -12.59
N SER A 152 -6.35 -13.77 -13.72
CA SER A 152 -5.51 -12.85 -14.51
C SER A 152 -5.94 -11.40 -14.38
N ALA A 153 -4.98 -10.51 -14.11
CA ALA A 153 -5.14 -9.06 -14.15
C ALA A 153 -4.92 -8.51 -15.57
N THR A 154 -5.23 -7.23 -15.78
CA THR A 154 -4.99 -6.50 -17.03
C THR A 154 -3.74 -5.60 -16.93
N TYR A 155 -3.11 -5.30 -18.07
CA TYR A 155 -2.05 -4.29 -18.19
C TYR A 155 -2.60 -2.89 -18.50
N GLU A 156 -3.90 -2.79 -18.77
CA GLU A 156 -4.56 -1.50 -18.97
C GLU A 156 -4.63 -0.70 -17.66
N THR A 157 -4.63 0.63 -17.78
CA THR A 157 -4.68 1.51 -16.61
C THR A 157 -6.08 1.53 -16.00
N ASP A 158 -6.18 1.28 -14.69
CA ASP A 158 -7.44 1.35 -13.96
C ASP A 158 -8.11 2.74 -14.11
N PRO A 159 -9.31 2.83 -14.71
CA PRO A 159 -10.00 4.10 -14.92
C PRO A 159 -10.66 4.63 -13.64
N ASP A 160 -10.81 3.81 -12.60
CA ASP A 160 -11.55 4.17 -11.39
C ASP A 160 -10.84 5.18 -10.52
N THR A 161 -11.64 6.02 -9.86
CA THR A 161 -11.16 6.94 -8.83
C THR A 161 -11.30 6.31 -7.44
N TYR A 162 -10.43 6.71 -6.54
CA TYR A 162 -10.39 6.21 -5.17
C TYR A 162 -10.29 7.40 -4.20
N ALA A 163 -10.82 7.23 -3.00
CA ALA A 163 -10.82 8.29 -1.99
C ALA A 163 -10.24 7.79 -0.67
N ARG A 164 -9.71 8.73 0.12
CA ARG A 164 -9.26 8.50 1.49
C ARG A 164 -10.02 9.42 2.43
N ARG A 165 -10.39 8.93 3.61
CA ARG A 165 -11.03 9.75 4.67
C ARG A 165 -10.50 9.36 6.04
N SER A 166 -10.11 10.35 6.83
CA SER A 166 -9.68 10.15 8.22
C SER A 166 -10.72 10.74 9.17
N VAL A 167 -11.15 9.98 10.17
CA VAL A 167 -12.22 10.37 11.12
C VAL A 167 -11.92 9.88 12.53
N HIS A 168 -12.56 10.51 13.51
CA HIS A 168 -12.52 10.09 14.91
C HIS A 168 -13.92 9.67 15.40
N CYS A 169 -13.97 8.78 16.37
CA CYS A 169 -15.18 8.44 17.12
C CYS A 169 -14.84 8.03 18.56
N ASP A 170 -15.85 8.03 19.41
CA ASP A 170 -15.70 7.65 20.82
C ASP A 170 -15.82 6.14 20.94
N VAL A 171 -16.78 5.53 20.23
CA VAL A 171 -16.94 4.07 20.13
C VAL A 171 -17.02 3.64 18.66
N LEU A 172 -16.09 2.80 18.22
CA LEU A 172 -16.20 2.08 16.95
C LEU A 172 -16.76 0.68 17.22
N VAL A 173 -17.85 0.32 16.56
CA VAL A 173 -18.40 -1.03 16.58
C VAL A 173 -18.12 -1.70 15.23
N VAL A 174 -17.41 -2.82 15.24
CA VAL A 174 -17.03 -3.57 14.04
C VAL A 174 -17.86 -4.84 13.93
N GLY A 175 -18.74 -4.90 12.92
CA GLY A 175 -19.70 -5.97 12.70
C GLY A 175 -21.12 -5.51 13.05
N GLY A 176 -22.03 -5.63 12.09
CA GLY A 176 -23.41 -5.20 12.13
C GLY A 176 -24.42 -6.28 12.49
N GLY A 177 -23.97 -7.38 13.10
CA GLY A 177 -24.83 -8.45 13.59
C GLY A 177 -25.62 -8.09 14.85
N PRO A 178 -26.32 -9.05 15.50
CA PRO A 178 -27.09 -8.80 16.71
C PRO A 178 -26.26 -8.13 17.81
N SER A 179 -25.05 -8.64 18.08
CA SER A 179 -24.16 -8.07 19.10
C SER A 179 -23.72 -6.64 18.76
N GLY A 180 -23.45 -6.37 17.50
CA GLY A 180 -22.99 -5.06 17.03
C GLY A 180 -24.10 -4.01 17.04
N LEU A 181 -25.30 -4.37 16.59
CA LEU A 181 -26.48 -3.51 16.67
C LEU A 181 -26.82 -3.19 18.14
N SER A 182 -26.81 -4.19 19.02
CA SER A 182 -27.05 -3.99 20.44
C SER A 182 -25.98 -3.12 21.10
N ALA A 183 -24.70 -3.32 20.75
CA ALA A 183 -23.61 -2.49 21.23
C ALA A 183 -23.72 -1.04 20.74
N ALA A 184 -24.04 -0.82 19.48
CA ALA A 184 -24.20 0.50 18.91
C ALA A 184 -25.39 1.25 19.51
N LEU A 185 -26.53 0.57 19.71
CA LEU A 185 -27.71 1.13 20.38
C LEU A 185 -27.36 1.56 21.81
N ALA A 186 -26.79 0.64 22.59
CA ALA A 186 -26.48 0.90 23.99
C ALA A 186 -25.41 1.99 24.16
N ALA A 187 -24.37 1.99 23.32
CA ALA A 187 -23.34 3.03 23.33
C ALA A 187 -23.92 4.40 22.95
N SER A 188 -24.80 4.46 21.94
CA SER A 188 -25.34 5.74 21.47
C SER A 188 -26.39 6.36 22.40
N GLU A 189 -27.02 5.59 23.30
CA GLU A 189 -27.85 6.16 24.39
C GLU A 189 -27.07 7.10 25.30
N THR A 190 -25.75 6.93 25.39
CA THR A 190 -24.89 7.74 26.28
C THR A 190 -24.53 9.11 25.68
N GLY A 191 -24.89 9.36 24.41
CA GLY A 191 -24.45 10.54 23.66
C GLY A 191 -23.05 10.42 23.03
N ALA A 192 -22.36 9.28 23.20
CA ALA A 192 -21.08 9.01 22.54
C ALA A 192 -21.20 9.08 21.01
N ARG A 193 -20.14 9.52 20.32
CA ARG A 193 -20.06 9.41 18.86
C ARG A 193 -19.74 7.97 18.48
N VAL A 194 -20.71 7.31 17.87
CA VAL A 194 -20.62 5.89 17.50
C VAL A 194 -20.45 5.77 15.99
N ILE A 195 -19.49 4.97 15.54
CA ILE A 195 -19.46 4.49 14.16
C ILE A 195 -19.73 2.99 14.19
N LEU A 196 -20.77 2.54 13.49
CA LEU A 196 -21.06 1.12 13.26
C LEU A 196 -20.68 0.78 11.82
N ILE A 197 -19.82 -0.22 11.65
CA ILE A 197 -19.40 -0.70 10.33
C ILE A 197 -19.78 -2.16 10.11
N ASP A 198 -20.14 -2.51 8.89
CA ASP A 198 -20.38 -3.89 8.47
C ASP A 198 -19.92 -4.09 7.02
N GLU A 199 -19.35 -5.26 6.72
CA GLU A 199 -18.83 -5.53 5.37
C GLU A 199 -19.91 -5.86 4.34
N HIS A 200 -21.11 -6.27 4.76
CA HIS A 200 -22.21 -6.59 3.87
C HIS A 200 -23.02 -5.35 3.46
N ALA A 201 -23.91 -5.56 2.49
CA ALA A 201 -24.83 -4.54 2.00
C ALA A 201 -25.79 -3.99 3.05
N GLU A 202 -26.31 -4.90 3.85
CA GLU A 202 -27.29 -4.64 4.89
C GLU A 202 -26.74 -5.11 6.22
N PHE A 203 -27.03 -4.35 7.27
CA PHE A 203 -26.81 -4.78 8.64
C PHE A 203 -27.76 -5.92 9.04
N GLY A 204 -27.47 -6.56 10.17
CA GLY A 204 -28.22 -7.70 10.73
C GLY A 204 -27.38 -8.96 10.87
N GLY A 205 -26.25 -9.06 10.15
CA GLY A 205 -25.36 -10.23 10.20
C GLY A 205 -26.14 -11.54 9.98
N ARG A 206 -26.02 -12.49 10.91
CA ARG A 206 -26.76 -13.78 10.88
C ARG A 206 -28.28 -13.65 11.00
N LEU A 207 -28.82 -12.55 11.51
CA LEU A 207 -30.28 -12.33 11.55
C LEU A 207 -30.91 -12.20 10.15
N ARG A 208 -30.10 -12.05 9.10
CA ARG A 208 -30.58 -12.05 7.71
C ARG A 208 -30.86 -13.45 7.18
N GLN A 209 -30.25 -14.47 7.79
CA GLN A 209 -30.33 -15.87 7.36
C GLN A 209 -31.02 -16.79 8.39
N ASP A 210 -31.11 -16.39 9.65
CA ASP A 210 -31.76 -17.15 10.70
C ASP A 210 -33.16 -16.57 10.99
N ARG A 211 -34.15 -17.43 11.23
CA ARG A 211 -35.54 -17.04 11.58
C ARG A 211 -35.70 -16.99 13.09
N TYR A 212 -35.73 -15.78 13.66
CA TYR A 212 -35.93 -15.53 15.09
C TYR A 212 -36.96 -14.42 15.31
N ASP A 213 -37.59 -14.44 16.48
CA ASP A 213 -38.33 -13.31 17.03
C ASP A 213 -37.51 -12.63 18.14
N ILE A 214 -37.51 -11.29 18.15
CA ILE A 214 -36.81 -10.44 19.12
C ILE A 214 -37.81 -9.40 19.60
N ASP A 215 -38.02 -9.24 20.91
CA ASP A 215 -39.04 -8.35 21.49
C ASP A 215 -40.46 -8.62 20.93
N GLY A 216 -40.77 -9.89 20.62
CA GLY A 216 -42.05 -10.30 20.07
C GLY A 216 -42.32 -9.87 18.62
N MET A 217 -41.28 -9.47 17.87
CA MET A 217 -41.37 -9.19 16.43
C MET A 217 -40.31 -9.96 15.64
N PRO A 218 -40.54 -10.20 14.33
CA PRO A 218 -39.54 -10.83 13.46
C PRO A 218 -38.19 -10.10 13.50
N ALA A 219 -37.09 -10.85 13.51
CA ALA A 219 -35.75 -10.28 13.61
C ALA A 219 -35.42 -9.23 12.52
N ALA A 220 -35.99 -9.38 11.32
CA ALA A 220 -35.83 -8.39 10.25
C ALA A 220 -36.43 -7.03 10.63
N ASP A 221 -37.60 -7.03 11.28
CA ASP A 221 -38.29 -5.82 11.72
C ASP A 221 -37.52 -5.17 12.89
N TRP A 222 -36.99 -5.98 13.80
CA TRP A 222 -36.12 -5.50 14.88
C TRP A 222 -34.85 -4.82 14.34
N VAL A 223 -34.20 -5.41 13.32
CA VAL A 223 -33.04 -4.80 12.66
C VAL A 223 -33.42 -3.45 12.03
N ALA A 224 -34.53 -3.40 11.28
CA ALA A 224 -35.00 -2.16 10.65
C ALA A 224 -35.29 -1.06 11.69
N LYS A 225 -35.99 -1.40 12.78
CA LYS A 225 -36.26 -0.50 13.90
C LYS A 225 -34.98 0.00 14.57
N SER A 226 -34.01 -0.89 14.79
CA SER A 226 -32.72 -0.58 15.38
C SER A 226 -31.91 0.40 14.52
N LEU A 227 -31.87 0.16 13.21
CA LEU A 227 -31.19 1.04 12.26
C LEU A 227 -31.87 2.41 12.16
N ALA A 228 -33.20 2.46 12.13
CA ALA A 228 -33.93 3.73 12.15
C ALA A 228 -33.63 4.53 13.43
N THR A 229 -33.57 3.85 14.58
CA THR A 229 -33.19 4.47 15.86
C THR A 229 -31.78 5.03 15.81
N LEU A 230 -30.80 4.25 15.34
CA LEU A 230 -29.42 4.67 15.21
C LEU A 230 -29.27 5.83 14.22
N ALA A 231 -29.93 5.76 13.06
CA ALA A 231 -29.87 6.79 12.02
C ALA A 231 -30.51 8.12 12.46
N SER A 232 -31.43 8.10 13.43
CA SER A 232 -32.03 9.32 13.99
C SER A 232 -31.08 10.13 14.90
N ARG A 233 -29.89 9.58 15.21
CA ARG A 233 -28.90 10.20 16.10
C ARG A 233 -27.78 10.85 15.32
N ASP A 234 -27.60 12.17 15.47
CA ASP A 234 -26.52 12.93 14.82
C ASP A 234 -25.11 12.46 15.22
N THR A 235 -24.97 11.83 16.38
CA THR A 235 -23.71 11.28 16.88
C THR A 235 -23.38 9.91 16.31
N VAL A 236 -24.29 9.28 15.55
CA VAL A 236 -24.11 7.94 15.01
C VAL A 236 -23.84 7.98 13.51
N ARG A 237 -22.89 7.17 13.05
CA ARG A 237 -22.65 6.92 11.64
C ARG A 237 -22.74 5.43 11.34
N LEU A 238 -23.56 5.09 10.36
CA LEU A 238 -23.72 3.73 9.84
C LEU A 238 -22.93 3.62 8.53
N LEU A 239 -22.00 2.67 8.45
CA LEU A 239 -21.23 2.37 7.24
C LEU A 239 -21.39 0.90 6.87
N SER A 240 -22.38 0.58 6.04
CA SER A 240 -22.44 -0.73 5.38
C SER A 240 -21.37 -0.81 4.28
N ARG A 241 -21.19 -1.99 3.67
CA ARG A 241 -20.20 -2.24 2.61
C ARG A 241 -18.76 -1.92 3.02
N THR A 242 -18.49 -1.87 4.32
CA THR A 242 -17.26 -1.33 4.90
C THR A 242 -16.56 -2.40 5.71
N SER A 243 -15.55 -3.02 5.12
CA SER A 243 -14.74 -4.05 5.76
C SER A 243 -13.61 -3.40 6.57
N ALA A 244 -13.57 -3.62 7.89
CA ALA A 244 -12.36 -3.38 8.66
C ALA A 244 -11.30 -4.41 8.27
N PHE A 245 -10.23 -3.96 7.62
CA PHE A 245 -9.18 -4.85 7.15
C PHE A 245 -7.98 -4.90 8.11
N GLY A 246 -7.75 -3.85 8.89
CA GLY A 246 -6.57 -3.74 9.75
C GLY A 246 -6.83 -3.00 11.06
N TYR A 247 -6.31 -3.52 12.17
CA TYR A 247 -6.26 -2.87 13.48
C TYR A 247 -4.80 -2.57 13.85
N TYR A 248 -4.47 -1.28 13.94
CA TYR A 248 -3.14 -0.74 14.22
C TYR A 248 -3.05 -0.04 15.59
N ASP A 249 -1.84 0.42 15.92
CA ASP A 249 -1.56 1.16 17.14
C ASP A 249 -2.53 2.31 17.42
N ASN A 250 -2.74 2.54 18.71
CA ASN A 250 -3.54 3.65 19.23
C ASN A 250 -5.00 3.65 18.71
N ASN A 251 -5.63 2.49 18.57
CA ASN A 251 -7.02 2.37 18.08
C ASN A 251 -7.24 3.04 16.72
N MET A 252 -6.27 2.86 15.82
CA MET A 252 -6.42 3.19 14.41
C MET A 252 -6.89 1.95 13.65
N ILE A 253 -8.05 2.05 13.00
CA ILE A 253 -8.64 0.96 12.21
C ILE A 253 -8.69 1.41 10.75
N GLY A 254 -8.08 0.59 9.89
CA GLY A 254 -8.20 0.73 8.44
C GLY A 254 -9.43 -0.01 7.95
N CYS A 255 -10.33 0.70 7.26
CA CYS A 255 -11.49 0.09 6.60
C CYS A 255 -11.55 0.46 5.12
N VAL A 256 -12.13 -0.41 4.29
CA VAL A 256 -12.47 -0.08 2.90
C VAL A 256 -13.97 -0.18 2.70
N GLU A 257 -14.57 0.92 2.27
CA GLU A 257 -15.96 1.00 1.83
C GLU A 257 -16.04 0.78 0.32
N ARG A 258 -16.89 -0.16 -0.11
CA ARG A 258 -17.25 -0.37 -1.51
C ARG A 258 -18.38 0.58 -1.90
N VAL A 259 -18.03 1.70 -2.56
CA VAL A 259 -18.97 2.81 -2.81
C VAL A 259 -19.75 2.59 -4.10
N THR A 260 -19.10 2.16 -5.18
CA THR A 260 -19.75 1.93 -6.49
C THR A 260 -19.41 0.57 -7.11
N ASP A 261 -18.79 -0.37 -6.37
CA ASP A 261 -18.52 -1.72 -6.88
C ASP A 261 -19.79 -2.46 -7.29
N HIS A 262 -20.92 -2.16 -6.63
CA HIS A 262 -22.25 -2.74 -6.88
C HIS A 262 -23.04 -2.01 -7.99
N LEU A 263 -22.42 -1.09 -8.72
CA LEU A 263 -23.05 -0.37 -9.83
C LEU A 263 -22.42 -0.76 -11.17
N ALA A 264 -23.24 -0.83 -12.21
CA ALA A 264 -22.78 -1.09 -13.58
C ALA A 264 -21.89 0.04 -14.11
N VAL A 265 -22.29 1.29 -13.84
CA VAL A 265 -21.57 2.51 -14.20
C VAL A 265 -21.30 3.30 -12.92
N PRO A 266 -20.03 3.59 -12.57
CA PRO A 266 -19.72 4.47 -11.46
C PRO A 266 -20.34 5.86 -11.69
N VAL A 267 -20.93 6.43 -10.65
CA VAL A 267 -21.44 7.81 -10.70
C VAL A 267 -20.27 8.77 -10.87
N ASP A 268 -20.42 9.78 -11.73
CA ASP A 268 -19.41 10.82 -11.93
C ASP A 268 -18.91 11.40 -10.60
N HIS A 269 -17.60 11.55 -10.49
CA HIS A 269 -16.89 12.05 -9.30
C HIS A 269 -17.07 11.24 -8.01
N LYS A 270 -17.78 10.09 -8.02
CA LYS A 270 -17.76 9.17 -6.88
C LYS A 270 -16.59 8.19 -7.00
N PRO A 271 -15.87 7.94 -5.91
CA PRO A 271 -14.84 6.92 -5.90
C PRO A 271 -15.49 5.54 -6.03
N ARG A 272 -14.76 4.60 -6.64
CA ARG A 272 -15.11 3.18 -6.60
C ARG A 272 -15.09 2.66 -5.17
N GLN A 273 -13.97 2.90 -4.48
CA GLN A 273 -13.74 2.49 -3.10
C GLN A 273 -13.18 3.65 -2.28
N ARG A 274 -13.54 3.69 -0.99
CA ARG A 274 -13.05 4.69 -0.03
C ARG A 274 -12.29 4.01 1.10
N TRP A 275 -11.03 4.40 1.28
CA TRP A 275 -10.23 4.00 2.44
C TRP A 275 -10.52 4.91 3.62
N TRP A 276 -11.06 4.32 4.69
CA TRP A 276 -11.29 4.97 5.97
C TRP A 276 -10.15 4.70 6.94
N GLN A 277 -9.66 5.76 7.56
CA GLN A 277 -8.75 5.74 8.71
C GLN A 277 -9.53 6.21 9.94
N ILE A 278 -10.02 5.26 10.73
CA ILE A 278 -10.88 5.55 11.88
C ILE A 278 -10.02 5.47 13.15
N ARG A 279 -9.87 6.59 13.85
CA ARG A 279 -9.26 6.66 15.17
C ARG A 279 -10.35 6.63 16.24
N ALA A 280 -10.47 5.53 16.97
CA ALA A 280 -11.50 5.35 17.99
C ALA A 280 -10.93 5.52 19.41
N ALA A 281 -11.70 6.07 20.35
CA ALA A 281 -11.31 6.02 21.76
C ALA A 281 -11.45 4.58 22.30
N GLN A 282 -12.56 3.91 21.99
CA GLN A 282 -12.84 2.53 22.35
C GLN A 282 -13.36 1.74 21.13
N VAL A 283 -13.06 0.44 21.09
CA VAL A 283 -13.50 -0.45 19.99
C VAL A 283 -14.30 -1.62 20.55
N VAL A 284 -15.43 -1.94 19.93
CA VAL A 284 -16.19 -3.17 20.16
C VAL A 284 -16.08 -4.06 18.93
N LEU A 285 -15.49 -5.25 19.10
CA LEU A 285 -15.32 -6.24 18.05
C LEU A 285 -16.51 -7.23 18.10
N ALA A 286 -17.53 -6.95 17.29
CA ALA A 286 -18.71 -7.79 17.09
C ALA A 286 -18.62 -8.57 15.76
N THR A 287 -17.42 -9.06 15.43
CA THR A 287 -17.03 -9.64 14.13
C THR A 287 -17.59 -11.04 13.84
N GLY A 288 -18.44 -11.56 14.72
CA GLY A 288 -19.06 -12.87 14.56
C GLY A 288 -18.11 -14.06 14.71
N ALA A 289 -18.60 -15.22 14.27
CA ALA A 289 -17.87 -16.48 14.20
C ALA A 289 -18.12 -17.14 12.83
N LEU A 290 -17.10 -17.83 12.32
CA LEU A 290 -17.12 -18.50 11.03
C LEU A 290 -17.36 -20.00 11.23
N GLU A 291 -18.31 -20.56 10.49
CA GLU A 291 -18.60 -21.99 10.52
C GLU A 291 -17.41 -22.78 9.96
N GLN A 292 -17.07 -23.89 10.61
CA GLN A 292 -15.95 -24.74 10.23
C GLN A 292 -16.45 -25.98 9.50
N PRO A 293 -15.74 -26.46 8.46
CA PRO A 293 -16.12 -27.66 7.74
C PRO A 293 -15.68 -28.93 8.47
N LEU A 294 -16.23 -30.06 8.02
CA LEU A 294 -15.82 -31.41 8.41
C LEU A 294 -14.93 -32.03 7.33
N VAL A 295 -13.94 -32.83 7.75
CA VAL A 295 -12.94 -33.44 6.85
C VAL A 295 -13.26 -34.92 6.65
N PHE A 296 -13.68 -35.29 5.45
CA PHE A 296 -14.09 -36.64 5.07
C PHE A 296 -13.81 -36.92 3.59
N GLY A 297 -14.02 -38.15 3.13
CA GLY A 297 -13.71 -38.56 1.77
C GLY A 297 -14.45 -37.75 0.71
N ASN A 298 -13.69 -37.19 -0.24
CA ASN A 298 -14.19 -36.39 -1.35
C ASN A 298 -15.13 -35.25 -0.91
N ASN A 299 -14.82 -34.57 0.19
CA ASN A 299 -15.62 -33.46 0.74
C ASN A 299 -15.62 -32.16 -0.09
N ASP A 300 -15.04 -32.16 -1.30
CA ASP A 300 -14.87 -30.96 -2.13
C ASP A 300 -15.85 -30.84 -3.31
N ARG A 301 -16.76 -31.81 -3.48
CA ARG A 301 -17.66 -31.88 -4.65
C ARG A 301 -18.69 -30.73 -4.68
N PRO A 302 -19.07 -30.23 -5.87
CA PRO A 302 -20.21 -29.35 -6.02
C PRO A 302 -21.50 -29.98 -5.47
N GLY A 303 -22.19 -29.26 -4.58
CA GLY A 303 -23.31 -29.78 -3.78
C GLY A 303 -22.94 -30.07 -2.33
N VAL A 304 -21.65 -30.05 -1.98
CA VAL A 304 -21.18 -30.06 -0.60
C VAL A 304 -20.99 -28.61 -0.13
N MET A 305 -21.67 -28.21 0.94
CA MET A 305 -21.73 -26.82 1.43
C MET A 305 -21.72 -26.76 2.95
N LEU A 306 -21.33 -25.62 3.52
CA LEU A 306 -21.54 -25.32 4.93
C LEU A 306 -23.05 -25.21 5.26
N ALA A 307 -23.49 -25.74 6.39
CA ALA A 307 -24.91 -25.81 6.74
C ALA A 307 -25.52 -24.43 7.00
N GLY A 308 -24.78 -23.51 7.58
CA GLY A 308 -25.17 -22.10 7.72
C GLY A 308 -25.27 -21.40 6.37
N ALA A 309 -24.41 -21.75 5.40
CA ALA A 309 -24.48 -21.20 4.05
C ALA A 309 -25.71 -21.70 3.28
N VAL A 310 -26.06 -22.98 3.39
CA VAL A 310 -27.30 -23.54 2.85
C VAL A 310 -28.51 -22.76 3.39
N ARG A 311 -28.53 -22.52 4.70
CA ARG A 311 -29.58 -21.73 5.35
C ARG A 311 -29.60 -20.28 4.87
N ALA A 312 -28.44 -19.68 4.63
CA ALA A 312 -28.33 -18.34 4.03
C ALA A 312 -28.95 -18.29 2.63
N TYR A 313 -28.57 -19.20 1.74
CA TYR A 313 -29.15 -19.26 0.39
C TYR A 313 -30.67 -19.43 0.41
N LEU A 314 -31.17 -20.27 1.32
CA LEU A 314 -32.60 -20.49 1.46
C LEU A 314 -33.33 -19.27 2.04
N ASN A 315 -32.96 -18.83 3.24
CA ASN A 315 -33.72 -17.81 3.97
C ASN A 315 -33.47 -16.39 3.46
N GLN A 316 -32.23 -16.04 3.13
CA GLN A 316 -31.87 -14.69 2.67
C GLN A 316 -32.13 -14.50 1.18
N PHE A 317 -31.90 -15.52 0.35
CA PHE A 317 -32.00 -15.37 -1.11
C PHE A 317 -33.18 -16.15 -1.72
N GLY A 318 -33.87 -16.98 -0.94
CA GLY A 318 -35.00 -17.77 -1.42
C GLY A 318 -34.58 -18.89 -2.36
N VAL A 319 -33.31 -19.31 -2.33
CA VAL A 319 -32.71 -20.29 -3.24
C VAL A 319 -32.56 -21.63 -2.52
N LEU A 320 -33.12 -22.69 -3.10
CA LEU A 320 -32.92 -24.05 -2.63
C LEU A 320 -31.68 -24.68 -3.30
N PRO A 321 -30.56 -24.90 -2.58
CA PRO A 321 -29.32 -25.37 -3.21
C PRO A 321 -29.38 -26.82 -3.72
N GLY A 322 -30.28 -27.65 -3.18
CA GLY A 322 -30.54 -29.01 -3.62
C GLY A 322 -31.87 -29.53 -3.06
N LYS A 323 -32.43 -30.56 -3.69
CA LYS A 323 -33.76 -31.09 -3.38
C LYS A 323 -33.74 -32.23 -2.37
N ARG A 324 -32.63 -32.97 -2.30
CA ARG A 324 -32.43 -34.11 -1.40
C ARG A 324 -31.16 -33.88 -0.61
N ALA A 325 -31.33 -33.56 0.66
CA ALA A 325 -30.25 -33.14 1.53
C ALA A 325 -29.86 -34.23 2.52
N VAL A 326 -28.57 -34.36 2.78
CA VAL A 326 -28.04 -34.97 4.01
C VAL A 326 -27.40 -33.86 4.84
N ILE A 327 -27.64 -33.89 6.14
CA ILE A 327 -26.99 -32.97 7.09
C ILE A 327 -25.89 -33.74 7.80
N PHE A 328 -24.68 -33.20 7.88
CA PHE A 328 -23.58 -33.80 8.62
C PHE A 328 -23.04 -32.83 9.66
N THR A 329 -23.10 -33.16 10.94
CA THR A 329 -22.79 -32.19 12.00
C THR A 329 -22.08 -32.78 13.21
N SER A 330 -21.37 -31.91 13.92
CA SER A 330 -20.80 -32.15 15.25
C SER A 330 -21.50 -31.37 16.37
N GLY A 331 -22.61 -30.67 16.07
CA GLY A 331 -23.30 -29.77 16.98
C GLY A 331 -24.78 -29.52 16.60
N ASP A 332 -25.45 -28.65 17.36
CA ASP A 332 -26.91 -28.47 17.22
C ASP A 332 -27.34 -27.50 16.10
N ASP A 333 -26.53 -26.52 15.70
CA ASP A 333 -26.97 -25.45 14.78
C ASP A 333 -27.43 -26.00 13.42
N ALA A 334 -26.82 -27.08 12.93
CA ALA A 334 -27.17 -27.69 11.65
C ALA A 334 -28.57 -28.33 11.63
N TYR A 335 -29.15 -28.67 12.80
CA TYR A 335 -30.53 -29.15 12.87
C TYR A 335 -31.53 -28.07 12.45
N ARG A 336 -31.21 -26.77 12.67
CA ARG A 336 -32.02 -25.67 12.13
C ARG A 336 -32.06 -25.70 10.60
N THR A 337 -30.92 -25.98 9.96
CA THR A 337 -30.83 -26.11 8.50
C THR A 337 -31.69 -27.27 8.00
N ALA A 338 -31.75 -28.39 8.74
CA ALA A 338 -32.64 -29.52 8.41
C ALA A 338 -34.12 -29.12 8.42
N LEU A 339 -34.54 -28.40 9.47
CA LEU A 339 -35.91 -27.93 9.64
C LEU A 339 -36.30 -26.92 8.56
N ASP A 340 -35.43 -25.94 8.28
CA ASP A 340 -35.67 -24.92 7.26
C ASP A 340 -35.77 -25.53 5.84
N LEU A 341 -34.90 -26.48 5.51
CA LEU A 341 -34.97 -27.21 4.23
C LEU A 341 -36.28 -27.99 4.10
N THR A 342 -36.70 -28.66 5.17
CA THR A 342 -37.96 -29.42 5.20
C THR A 342 -39.16 -28.48 5.04
N ALA A 343 -39.15 -27.33 5.73
CA ALA A 343 -40.19 -26.30 5.60
C ALA A 343 -40.25 -25.68 4.19
N ALA A 344 -39.13 -25.66 3.48
CA ALA A 344 -39.04 -25.24 2.07
C ALA A 344 -39.41 -26.33 1.06
N GLY A 345 -39.80 -27.52 1.52
CA GLY A 345 -40.20 -28.64 0.67
C GLY A 345 -39.06 -29.51 0.14
N ALA A 346 -37.83 -29.36 0.65
CA ALA A 346 -36.74 -30.28 0.35
C ALA A 346 -36.83 -31.54 1.21
N GLN A 347 -36.36 -32.66 0.66
CA GLN A 347 -36.32 -33.93 1.38
C GLN A 347 -35.00 -34.06 2.15
N VAL A 348 -35.04 -34.01 3.47
CA VAL A 348 -33.88 -34.33 4.31
C VAL A 348 -33.83 -35.84 4.52
N MET A 349 -32.85 -36.50 3.90
CA MET A 349 -32.71 -37.95 3.90
C MET A 349 -32.26 -38.49 5.26
N ALA A 350 -31.32 -37.80 5.91
CA ALA A 350 -30.85 -38.09 7.26
C ALA A 350 -30.08 -36.89 7.84
N VAL A 351 -30.07 -36.81 9.17
CA VAL A 351 -29.09 -36.02 9.92
C VAL A 351 -28.06 -36.99 10.50
N VAL A 352 -26.81 -36.86 10.06
CA VAL A 352 -25.66 -37.60 10.53
C VAL A 352 -24.97 -36.74 11.60
N ASP A 353 -24.97 -37.21 12.83
CA ASP A 353 -24.39 -36.49 13.97
C ASP A 353 -23.20 -37.30 14.52
N SER A 354 -22.03 -36.67 14.56
CA SER A 354 -20.81 -37.33 15.05
C SER A 354 -20.82 -37.54 16.57
N ARG A 355 -21.73 -36.91 17.31
CA ARG A 355 -21.85 -37.09 18.76
C ARG A 355 -22.57 -38.39 19.08
N ASP A 356 -22.11 -39.10 20.10
CA ASP A 356 -22.77 -40.32 20.60
C ASP A 356 -24.19 -40.06 21.10
N THR A 357 -24.42 -38.86 21.65
CA THR A 357 -25.73 -38.40 22.11
C THR A 357 -25.97 -36.98 21.63
N ALA A 358 -27.18 -36.73 21.14
CA ALA A 358 -27.65 -35.41 20.73
C ALA A 358 -29.08 -35.23 21.28
N GLN A 359 -29.22 -34.40 22.31
CA GLN A 359 -30.50 -34.11 22.97
C GLN A 359 -30.65 -32.61 23.22
N SER A 360 -31.54 -31.99 22.45
CA SER A 360 -31.99 -30.61 22.58
C SER A 360 -33.34 -30.42 21.89
N ALA A 361 -33.97 -29.27 22.08
CA ALA A 361 -35.24 -28.93 21.43
C ALA A 361 -35.17 -29.06 19.90
N LEU A 362 -34.03 -28.73 19.28
CA LEU A 362 -33.84 -28.86 17.83
C LEU A 362 -33.75 -30.31 17.38
N THR A 363 -33.02 -31.14 18.12
CA THR A 363 -32.93 -32.58 17.81
C THR A 363 -34.30 -33.25 17.90
N GLN A 364 -35.12 -32.86 18.89
CA GLN A 364 -36.48 -33.36 19.04
C GLN A 364 -37.38 -32.90 17.89
N ALA A 365 -37.34 -31.61 17.54
CA ALA A 365 -38.11 -31.07 16.43
C ALA A 365 -37.80 -31.77 15.08
N VAL A 366 -36.54 -32.11 14.83
CA VAL A 366 -36.13 -32.88 13.62
C VAL A 366 -36.70 -34.31 13.65
N ARG A 367 -36.69 -34.98 14.81
CA ARG A 367 -37.31 -36.31 14.95
C ARG A 367 -38.82 -36.25 14.78
N ASP A 368 -39.47 -35.23 15.34
CA ASP A 368 -40.92 -35.00 15.23
C ASP A 368 -41.32 -34.69 13.78
N ALA A 369 -40.43 -34.07 13.00
CA ALA A 369 -40.58 -33.88 11.55
C ALA A 369 -40.37 -35.19 10.73
N GLY A 370 -40.13 -36.33 11.39
CA GLY A 370 -39.97 -37.64 10.75
C GLY A 370 -38.62 -37.86 10.09
N ILE A 371 -37.61 -37.04 10.42
CA ILE A 371 -36.26 -37.14 9.84
C ILE A 371 -35.42 -38.12 10.66
N GLU A 372 -34.76 -39.05 9.98
CA GLU A 372 -33.84 -40.00 10.62
C GLU A 372 -32.60 -39.25 11.16
N VAL A 373 -32.26 -39.50 12.43
CA VAL A 373 -31.06 -38.93 13.08
C VAL A 373 -30.13 -40.07 13.50
N LEU A 374 -28.93 -40.09 12.92
CA LEU A 374 -27.87 -41.06 13.14
C LEU A 374 -26.77 -40.48 14.03
N THR A 375 -26.86 -40.71 15.33
CA THR A 375 -25.83 -40.31 16.31
C THR A 375 -24.66 -41.28 16.32
N GLY A 376 -23.45 -40.81 16.61
CA GLY A 376 -22.22 -41.60 16.58
C GLY A 376 -21.82 -42.06 15.16
N HIS A 377 -22.28 -41.35 14.12
CA HIS A 377 -22.02 -41.67 12.72
C HIS A 377 -21.27 -40.54 12.02
N ALA A 378 -20.59 -40.87 10.92
CA ALA A 378 -19.96 -39.89 10.04
C ALA A 378 -20.27 -40.17 8.57
N VAL A 379 -20.35 -39.11 7.78
CA VAL A 379 -20.17 -39.22 6.33
C VAL A 379 -18.68 -39.49 6.09
N VAL A 380 -18.38 -40.54 5.33
CA VAL A 380 -17.00 -41.01 5.12
C VAL A 380 -16.54 -40.92 3.67
N ASP A 381 -17.46 -40.89 2.72
CA ASP A 381 -17.16 -40.61 1.31
C ASP A 381 -18.36 -39.97 0.58
N THR A 382 -18.08 -39.34 -0.55
CA THR A 382 -19.10 -38.80 -1.46
C THR A 382 -18.85 -39.21 -2.91
N HIS A 383 -19.95 -39.36 -3.64
CA HIS A 383 -19.95 -39.86 -5.02
C HIS A 383 -20.73 -38.95 -5.96
N GLY A 384 -20.34 -39.00 -7.23
CA GLY A 384 -20.98 -38.25 -8.33
C GLY A 384 -20.00 -37.38 -9.11
N SER A 385 -20.32 -37.13 -10.39
CA SER A 385 -19.53 -36.26 -11.27
C SER A 385 -20.45 -35.60 -12.31
N PRO A 386 -20.35 -34.28 -12.54
CA PRO A 386 -19.48 -33.34 -11.84
C PRO A 386 -20.01 -32.92 -10.45
N THR A 387 -21.24 -33.29 -10.09
CA THR A 387 -21.91 -32.89 -8.83
C THR A 387 -22.12 -34.07 -7.90
N LEU A 388 -22.42 -33.78 -6.63
CA LEU A 388 -22.86 -34.76 -5.64
C LEU A 388 -24.12 -35.51 -6.11
N GLN A 389 -24.12 -36.83 -5.90
CA GLN A 389 -25.25 -37.72 -6.19
C GLN A 389 -25.55 -38.69 -5.05
N ARG A 390 -24.55 -38.99 -4.20
CA ARG A 390 -24.67 -39.94 -3.09
C ARG A 390 -23.62 -39.67 -2.01
N VAL A 391 -23.95 -39.99 -0.77
CA VAL A 391 -23.01 -40.03 0.36
C VAL A 391 -23.02 -41.39 1.02
N ASP A 392 -21.86 -41.76 1.57
CA ASP A 392 -21.65 -42.99 2.31
C ASP A 392 -21.49 -42.64 3.80
N VAL A 393 -22.28 -43.30 4.65
CA VAL A 393 -22.36 -43.03 6.09
C VAL A 393 -22.02 -44.29 6.87
N MET A 394 -21.22 -44.19 7.92
CA MET A 394 -20.92 -45.32 8.80
C MET A 394 -20.78 -44.91 10.28
N PRO A 395 -20.93 -45.84 11.23
CA PRO A 395 -20.59 -45.59 12.63
C PRO A 395 -19.13 -45.16 12.79
N LEU A 396 -18.86 -44.22 13.69
CA LEU A 396 -17.50 -43.78 14.01
C LEU A 396 -16.62 -44.92 14.54
N THR A 397 -17.23 -45.93 15.17
CA THR A 397 -16.57 -47.15 15.65
C THR A 397 -16.17 -48.12 14.53
N GLY A 398 -16.48 -47.80 13.27
CA GLY A 398 -16.39 -48.71 12.14
C GLY A 398 -17.60 -49.64 12.03
N GLY A 399 -17.87 -50.13 10.83
CA GLY A 399 -19.00 -51.04 10.57
C GLY A 399 -19.54 -50.96 9.15
N THR A 400 -20.80 -51.36 8.99
CA THR A 400 -21.50 -51.37 7.69
C THR A 400 -21.73 -49.95 7.17
N VAL A 401 -21.37 -49.72 5.91
CA VAL A 401 -21.64 -48.47 5.20
C VAL A 401 -23.09 -48.44 4.74
N ARG A 402 -23.79 -47.34 5.02
CA ARG A 402 -25.13 -47.02 4.53
C ARG A 402 -25.03 -45.93 3.46
N GLU A 403 -25.74 -46.11 2.36
CA GLU A 403 -25.73 -45.18 1.24
C GLU A 403 -26.99 -44.31 1.23
N PHE A 404 -26.83 -43.00 1.03
CA PHE A 404 -27.93 -42.06 0.87
C PHE A 404 -27.80 -41.30 -0.46
N THR A 405 -28.83 -41.40 -1.31
CA THR A 405 -28.87 -40.63 -2.56
C THR A 405 -29.28 -39.19 -2.26
N CYS A 406 -28.43 -38.23 -2.62
CA CYS A 406 -28.63 -36.81 -2.32
C CYS A 406 -27.94 -35.91 -3.36
N ASP A 407 -28.42 -34.69 -3.52
CA ASP A 407 -27.78 -33.65 -4.36
C ASP A 407 -27.20 -32.50 -3.53
N LEU A 408 -27.45 -32.51 -2.22
CA LEU A 408 -26.93 -31.57 -1.25
C LEU A 408 -26.39 -32.29 -0.01
N LEU A 409 -25.18 -31.94 0.41
CA LEU A 409 -24.62 -32.30 1.71
C LEU A 409 -24.31 -31.00 2.45
N ALA A 410 -25.06 -30.72 3.51
CA ALA A 410 -24.88 -29.55 4.36
C ALA A 410 -24.07 -29.96 5.60
N MET A 411 -22.85 -29.45 5.74
CA MET A 411 -21.94 -29.84 6.82
C MET A 411 -21.75 -28.73 7.86
N SER A 412 -21.56 -29.09 9.13
CA SER A 412 -21.24 -28.14 10.20
C SER A 412 -20.31 -28.79 11.24
N GLY A 413 -19.05 -28.35 11.26
CA GLY A 413 -18.03 -28.78 12.22
C GLY A 413 -17.96 -27.95 13.49
N GLY A 414 -18.83 -26.95 13.64
CA GLY A 414 -18.80 -25.98 14.75
C GLY A 414 -18.42 -24.58 14.28
N TRP A 415 -18.12 -23.69 15.24
CA TRP A 415 -17.93 -22.26 14.98
C TRP A 415 -16.60 -21.76 15.54
N GLN A 416 -15.85 -21.02 14.73
CA GLN A 416 -14.60 -20.37 15.12
C GLN A 416 -14.82 -18.85 15.21
N PRO A 417 -14.76 -18.24 16.40
CA PRO A 417 -14.80 -16.78 16.55
C PRO A 417 -13.81 -16.07 15.65
N SER A 418 -14.21 -14.95 15.05
CA SER A 418 -13.35 -14.16 14.17
C SER A 418 -12.38 -13.31 15.00
N VAL A 419 -11.31 -13.95 15.48
CA VAL A 419 -10.25 -13.36 16.32
C VAL A 419 -9.23 -12.52 15.54
N HIS A 420 -9.45 -12.29 14.24
CA HIS A 420 -8.48 -11.66 13.34
C HIS A 420 -8.06 -10.27 13.83
N LEU A 421 -9.02 -9.36 14.04
CA LEU A 421 -8.73 -7.97 14.42
C LEU A 421 -8.16 -7.87 15.84
N SER A 422 -8.67 -8.65 16.80
CA SER A 422 -8.09 -8.69 18.15
C SER A 422 -6.64 -9.16 18.10
N SER A 423 -6.34 -10.17 17.28
CA SER A 423 -5.00 -10.74 17.14
C SER A 423 -4.00 -9.80 16.44
N GLN A 424 -4.46 -8.96 15.53
CA GLN A 424 -3.62 -7.95 14.87
C GLN A 424 -3.05 -6.92 15.88
N THR A 425 -3.68 -6.75 17.05
CA THR A 425 -3.16 -5.90 18.14
C THR A 425 -2.01 -6.54 18.92
N GLY A 426 -1.71 -7.82 18.66
CA GLY A 426 -0.76 -8.64 19.42
C GLY A 426 -1.39 -9.48 20.53
N ALA A 427 -2.72 -9.45 20.70
CA ALA A 427 -3.42 -10.38 21.59
C ALA A 427 -3.32 -11.82 21.02
N LYS A 428 -2.91 -12.79 21.84
CA LYS A 428 -2.80 -14.18 21.40
C LYS A 428 -4.15 -14.89 21.60
N PRO A 429 -4.74 -15.53 20.59
CA PRO A 429 -5.94 -16.34 20.78
C PRO A 429 -5.74 -17.43 21.83
N VAL A 430 -6.80 -17.76 22.57
CA VAL A 430 -6.78 -18.74 23.66
C VAL A 430 -7.72 -19.89 23.29
N TRP A 431 -7.25 -21.13 23.39
CA TRP A 431 -8.07 -22.31 23.15
C TRP A 431 -9.12 -22.48 24.25
N ASN A 432 -10.37 -22.72 23.86
CA ASN A 432 -11.44 -23.13 24.75
C ASN A 432 -11.88 -24.56 24.37
N ALA A 433 -11.61 -25.53 25.24
CA ALA A 433 -11.88 -26.94 24.98
C ALA A 433 -13.38 -27.28 24.99
N GLU A 434 -14.18 -26.60 25.83
CA GLU A 434 -15.64 -26.80 25.92
C GLU A 434 -16.34 -26.37 24.64
N LEU A 435 -15.92 -25.23 24.07
CA LEU A 435 -16.44 -24.70 22.82
C LEU A 435 -15.70 -25.22 21.58
N SER A 436 -14.59 -25.93 21.77
CA SER A 436 -13.70 -26.45 20.72
C SER A 436 -13.28 -25.39 19.69
N CYS A 437 -12.95 -24.18 20.14
CA CYS A 437 -12.52 -23.08 19.29
C CYS A 437 -11.51 -22.15 19.99
N PHE A 438 -10.86 -21.29 19.22
CA PHE A 438 -10.03 -20.20 19.75
C PHE A 438 -10.88 -18.96 20.06
N LEU A 439 -10.77 -18.45 21.27
CA LEU A 439 -11.34 -17.17 21.71
C LEU A 439 -10.32 -16.04 21.62
N PRO A 440 -10.75 -14.76 21.59
CA PRO A 440 -9.86 -13.62 21.78
C PRO A 440 -9.08 -13.74 23.08
N GLY A 441 -7.79 -13.41 23.05
CA GLY A 441 -6.96 -13.36 24.24
C GLY A 441 -7.11 -12.07 25.04
N VAL A 442 -6.20 -11.86 25.98
CA VAL A 442 -6.14 -10.62 26.77
C VAL A 442 -5.91 -9.41 25.85
N PRO A 443 -6.83 -8.42 25.84
CA PRO A 443 -6.72 -7.21 25.04
C PRO A 443 -5.37 -6.51 25.26
N LYS A 444 -4.72 -6.11 24.16
CA LYS A 444 -3.51 -5.26 24.18
C LYS A 444 -3.82 -3.79 23.96
N ARG A 445 -5.06 -3.48 23.63
CA ARG A 445 -5.59 -2.14 23.33
C ARG A 445 -6.95 -1.97 24.02
N PRO A 446 -7.49 -0.74 24.11
CA PRO A 446 -8.86 -0.51 24.58
C PRO A 446 -9.91 -1.02 23.58
N GLU A 447 -10.00 -2.33 23.48
CA GLU A 447 -10.99 -3.07 22.70
C GLU A 447 -11.71 -4.08 23.59
N ARG A 448 -12.91 -4.50 23.15
CA ARG A 448 -13.65 -5.62 23.73
C ARG A 448 -14.33 -6.42 22.62
N SER A 449 -14.16 -7.74 22.60
CA SER A 449 -14.99 -8.62 21.76
C SER A 449 -16.37 -8.86 22.37
N ALA A 450 -17.40 -8.99 21.52
CA ALA A 450 -18.79 -9.16 21.96
C ALA A 450 -19.53 -10.28 21.18
N GLY A 451 -20.45 -10.97 21.87
CA GLY A 451 -21.27 -12.04 21.31
C GLY A 451 -20.46 -13.23 20.80
N SER A 452 -20.78 -13.74 19.61
CA SER A 452 -20.10 -14.92 19.06
C SER A 452 -18.60 -14.69 18.76
N ALA A 453 -18.15 -13.44 18.57
CA ALA A 453 -16.73 -13.12 18.52
C ALA A 453 -16.00 -13.33 19.86
N ALA A 454 -16.74 -13.38 20.97
CA ALA A 454 -16.26 -13.70 22.32
C ALA A 454 -16.65 -15.12 22.78
N GLY A 455 -17.24 -15.95 21.91
CA GLY A 455 -17.63 -17.32 22.22
C GLY A 455 -19.08 -17.51 22.70
N HIS A 456 -19.91 -16.46 22.69
CA HIS A 456 -21.33 -16.57 23.03
C HIS A 456 -22.17 -16.84 21.77
N PHE A 457 -22.55 -18.10 21.54
CA PHE A 457 -23.17 -18.54 20.28
C PHE A 457 -24.71 -18.49 20.25
N THR A 458 -25.38 -18.25 21.38
CA THR A 458 -26.84 -18.05 21.42
C THR A 458 -27.22 -16.63 21.01
N LEU A 459 -28.44 -16.44 20.50
CA LEU A 459 -28.92 -15.10 20.15
C LEU A 459 -29.00 -14.18 21.37
N TYR A 460 -29.51 -14.69 22.50
CA TYR A 460 -29.55 -13.95 23.76
C TYR A 460 -28.14 -13.51 24.17
N GLY A 461 -27.16 -14.43 24.16
CA GLY A 461 -25.78 -14.13 24.53
C GLY A 461 -25.15 -13.07 23.62
N CYS A 462 -25.47 -13.07 22.33
CA CYS A 462 -25.03 -12.03 21.40
C CYS A 462 -25.61 -10.65 21.75
N LEU A 463 -26.92 -10.55 21.97
CA LEU A 463 -27.60 -9.30 22.30
C LEU A 463 -27.16 -8.77 23.66
N SER A 464 -27.08 -9.62 24.68
CA SER A 464 -26.70 -9.25 26.04
C SER A 464 -25.26 -8.74 26.10
N GLU A 465 -24.29 -9.50 25.57
CA GLU A 465 -22.89 -9.08 25.54
C GLU A 465 -22.71 -7.83 24.69
N GLY A 466 -23.39 -7.74 23.55
CA GLY A 466 -23.39 -6.53 22.72
C GLY A 466 -23.73 -5.28 23.53
N SER A 467 -24.88 -5.28 24.19
CA SER A 467 -25.33 -4.18 25.05
C SER A 467 -24.33 -3.82 26.14
N VAL A 468 -23.83 -4.82 26.87
CA VAL A 468 -22.86 -4.63 27.96
C VAL A 468 -21.56 -4.03 27.44
N ARG A 469 -20.97 -4.58 26.38
CA ARG A 469 -19.72 -4.07 25.81
C ARG A 469 -19.86 -2.69 25.18
N GLY A 470 -21.02 -2.38 24.60
CA GLY A 470 -21.35 -1.04 24.11
C GLY A 470 -21.34 0.00 25.23
N LEU A 471 -22.01 -0.27 26.35
CA LEU A 471 -22.03 0.61 27.52
C LEU A 471 -20.65 0.74 28.18
N GLU A 472 -19.92 -0.37 28.33
CA GLU A 472 -18.57 -0.35 28.88
C GLU A 472 -17.60 0.47 28.02
N ALA A 473 -17.71 0.35 26.69
CA ALA A 473 -16.93 1.14 25.75
C ALA A 473 -17.29 2.62 25.85
N ALA A 474 -18.58 2.99 25.84
CA ALA A 474 -18.98 4.37 26.02
C ALA A 474 -18.47 4.95 27.35
N LYS A 475 -18.61 4.21 28.45
CA LYS A 475 -18.13 4.61 29.78
C LYS A 475 -16.62 4.83 29.80
N ALA A 476 -15.85 3.92 29.21
CA ALA A 476 -14.41 4.04 29.11
C ALA A 476 -13.97 5.18 28.16
N ALA A 477 -14.85 5.63 27.26
CA ALA A 477 -14.65 6.83 26.44
C ALA A 477 -15.12 8.13 27.13
N GLY A 478 -15.65 8.05 28.37
CA GLY A 478 -16.10 9.20 29.15
C GLY A 478 -17.60 9.50 29.08
N PHE A 479 -18.40 8.60 28.50
CA PHE A 479 -19.85 8.79 28.31
C PHE A 479 -20.63 7.75 29.12
N SER A 480 -21.58 8.18 29.95
CA SER A 480 -22.40 7.28 30.76
C SER A 480 -23.88 7.53 30.49
N ALA A 481 -24.66 6.45 30.39
CA ALA A 481 -26.12 6.57 30.33
C ALA A 481 -26.66 7.05 31.69
N THR A 482 -27.76 7.80 31.67
CA THR A 482 -28.51 8.22 32.86
C THR A 482 -29.47 7.14 33.36
N GLY A 483 -29.71 6.06 32.59
CA GLY A 483 -30.59 4.94 32.94
C GLY A 483 -30.04 3.58 32.49
N THR A 484 -30.78 2.51 32.76
CA THR A 484 -30.42 1.14 32.36
C THR A 484 -30.90 0.85 30.94
N PHE A 485 -30.00 0.32 30.10
CA PHE A 485 -30.37 -0.18 28.77
C PHE A 485 -31.06 -1.55 28.89
N ALA A 486 -32.26 -1.67 28.36
CA ALA A 486 -32.99 -2.93 28.34
C ALA A 486 -32.39 -3.88 27.29
N ILE A 487 -32.03 -5.09 27.69
CA ILE A 487 -31.57 -6.13 26.75
C ILE A 487 -32.80 -6.64 25.98
N PRO A 488 -32.74 -6.70 24.63
CA PRO A 488 -33.82 -7.25 23.83
C PRO A 488 -34.17 -8.69 24.22
N GLN A 489 -35.46 -8.99 24.29
CA GLN A 489 -35.99 -10.29 24.74
C GLN A 489 -36.03 -11.29 23.58
N VAL A 490 -35.57 -12.52 23.84
CA VAL A 490 -35.59 -13.64 22.88
C VAL A 490 -35.81 -14.94 23.64
N ASP A 491 -36.23 -15.99 22.92
CA ASP A 491 -36.28 -17.33 23.49
C ASP A 491 -34.89 -17.81 23.93
N ILE A 492 -34.81 -18.40 25.12
CA ILE A 492 -33.55 -18.90 25.66
C ILE A 492 -33.23 -20.25 25.03
N GLU A 493 -32.25 -20.22 24.12
CA GLU A 493 -31.72 -21.41 23.48
C GLU A 493 -30.83 -22.22 24.43
N ARG A 494 -30.99 -23.54 24.42
CA ARG A 494 -30.09 -24.49 25.07
C ARG A 494 -29.61 -25.50 24.05
N PHE A 495 -28.33 -25.45 23.73
CA PHE A 495 -27.68 -26.38 22.83
C PHE A 495 -27.00 -27.50 23.63
N ALA A 496 -27.01 -28.71 23.08
CA ALA A 496 -26.12 -29.76 23.54
C ALA A 496 -24.66 -29.38 23.20
N PRO A 497 -23.67 -29.79 24.02
CA PRO A 497 -22.27 -29.53 23.73
C PRO A 497 -21.86 -30.01 22.34
N THR A 498 -21.01 -29.23 21.68
CA THR A 498 -20.35 -29.62 20.42
C THR A 498 -19.22 -30.59 20.74
N ALA A 499 -19.07 -31.66 19.96
CA ALA A 499 -17.90 -32.55 20.08
C ALA A 499 -17.15 -32.57 18.75
N PRO A 500 -15.90 -32.08 18.69
CA PRO A 500 -15.24 -31.85 17.41
C PRO A 500 -14.89 -33.16 16.71
N LEU A 501 -15.14 -33.21 15.40
CA LEU A 501 -14.66 -34.26 14.51
C LEU A 501 -13.67 -33.64 13.51
N TRP A 502 -12.37 -33.79 13.79
CA TRP A 502 -11.32 -33.18 12.97
C TRP A 502 -11.08 -33.92 11.66
N GLU A 503 -11.22 -35.24 11.67
CA GLU A 503 -11.08 -36.11 10.49
C GLU A 503 -12.01 -37.31 10.66
N ALA A 504 -12.87 -37.57 9.68
CA ALA A 504 -13.73 -38.76 9.66
C ALA A 504 -12.90 -40.02 9.35
N PRO A 505 -13.30 -41.19 9.89
CA PRO A 505 -12.63 -42.45 9.60
C PRO A 505 -12.68 -42.79 8.10
N ASP A 506 -11.71 -43.58 7.64
CA ASP A 506 -11.70 -44.06 6.26
C ASP A 506 -12.80 -45.11 6.03
N PRO A 507 -13.47 -45.09 4.86
CA PRO A 507 -14.33 -46.21 4.48
C PRO A 507 -13.49 -47.48 4.24
N PRO A 508 -14.13 -48.66 4.18
CA PRO A 508 -13.45 -49.89 3.75
C PRO A 508 -12.69 -49.66 2.43
N PRO A 509 -11.46 -50.19 2.29
CA PRO A 509 -10.64 -49.93 1.10
C PRO A 509 -11.33 -50.41 -0.17
N GLY A 510 -11.28 -49.59 -1.23
CA GLY A 510 -11.84 -49.95 -2.52
C GLY A 510 -11.08 -51.10 -3.22
N LEU A 511 -11.57 -51.52 -4.39
CA LEU A 511 -11.01 -52.61 -5.21
C LEU A 511 -9.49 -52.53 -5.49
N PHE A 512 -8.90 -51.33 -5.41
CA PHE A 512 -7.47 -51.08 -5.63
C PHE A 512 -6.72 -50.61 -4.35
N GLY A 513 -7.30 -50.78 -3.16
CA GLY A 513 -6.63 -50.56 -1.88
C GLY A 513 -6.36 -49.10 -1.49
N GLY A 514 -7.00 -48.13 -2.15
CA GLY A 514 -6.85 -46.69 -1.85
C GLY A 514 -8.00 -46.12 -1.02
N HIS A 515 -7.72 -45.06 -0.27
CA HIS A 515 -8.71 -44.26 0.48
C HIS A 515 -9.03 -42.95 -0.26
N PRO A 516 -10.25 -42.40 -0.10
CA PRO A 516 -10.63 -41.14 -0.71
C PRO A 516 -9.82 -39.96 -0.13
N LYS A 517 -9.60 -38.92 -0.95
CA LYS A 517 -8.93 -37.70 -0.48
C LYS A 517 -9.85 -36.94 0.47
N LYS A 518 -9.32 -36.48 1.61
CA LYS A 518 -10.04 -35.65 2.58
C LYS A 518 -9.43 -34.24 2.60
N PHE A 519 -10.11 -33.26 2.04
CA PHE A 519 -9.58 -31.89 1.92
C PHE A 519 -9.77 -31.12 3.23
N VAL A 520 -8.70 -30.44 3.65
CA VAL A 520 -8.66 -29.52 4.79
C VAL A 520 -8.67 -28.09 4.28
N ASP A 521 -7.81 -27.77 3.32
CA ASP A 521 -7.83 -26.52 2.58
C ASP A 521 -8.41 -26.74 1.20
N HIS A 522 -9.58 -26.17 0.98
CA HIS A 522 -10.28 -26.31 -0.28
C HIS A 522 -9.60 -25.47 -1.36
N GLN A 523 -9.19 -24.24 -1.08
CA GLN A 523 -8.67 -23.33 -2.10
C GLN A 523 -7.30 -23.81 -2.62
N ASP A 524 -6.42 -24.21 -1.71
CA ASP A 524 -5.03 -24.61 -2.03
C ASP A 524 -4.86 -26.13 -2.24
N ASP A 525 -5.96 -26.89 -2.28
CA ASP A 525 -5.97 -28.35 -2.49
C ASP A 525 -5.16 -29.14 -1.45
N VAL A 526 -5.13 -28.69 -0.18
CA VAL A 526 -4.42 -29.36 0.91
C VAL A 526 -5.30 -30.42 1.56
N ALA A 527 -4.86 -31.67 1.54
CA ALA A 527 -5.56 -32.79 2.18
C ALA A 527 -4.97 -33.16 3.55
N ALA A 528 -5.72 -33.90 4.37
CA ALA A 528 -5.24 -34.46 5.63
C ALA A 528 -3.95 -35.28 5.44
N SER A 529 -3.85 -36.02 4.34
CA SER A 529 -2.65 -36.77 3.95
C SER A 529 -1.42 -35.90 3.71
N ASP A 530 -1.59 -34.64 3.28
CA ASP A 530 -0.47 -33.71 3.09
C ASP A 530 0.06 -33.21 4.46
N ILE A 531 -0.80 -33.06 5.45
CA ILE A 531 -0.42 -32.74 6.84
C ILE A 531 0.33 -33.92 7.46
N GLN A 532 -0.17 -35.14 7.28
CA GLN A 532 0.49 -36.37 7.71
C GLN A 532 1.87 -36.54 7.05
N LEU A 533 1.98 -36.24 5.75
CA LEU A 533 3.26 -36.23 5.04
C LEU A 533 4.21 -35.17 5.60
N ALA A 534 3.74 -33.94 5.83
CA ALA A 534 4.55 -32.87 6.39
C ALA A 534 5.11 -33.26 7.77
N HIS A 535 4.27 -33.84 8.63
CA HIS A 535 4.70 -34.37 9.93
C HIS A 535 5.77 -35.47 9.78
N ARG A 536 5.54 -36.46 8.90
CA ARG A 536 6.50 -37.55 8.64
C ARG A 536 7.84 -37.05 8.11
N GLU A 537 7.85 -35.94 7.37
CA GLU A 537 9.07 -35.30 6.87
C GLU A 537 9.72 -34.32 7.86
N GLY A 538 9.20 -34.22 9.09
CA GLY A 538 9.79 -33.43 10.17
C GLY A 538 9.32 -31.97 10.26
N TYR A 539 8.30 -31.57 9.50
CA TYR A 539 7.71 -30.23 9.59
C TYR A 539 6.67 -30.14 10.72
N ILE A 540 7.17 -30.07 11.96
CA ILE A 540 6.33 -30.09 13.19
C ILE A 540 5.81 -28.72 13.64
N SER A 541 6.48 -27.64 13.22
CA SER A 541 6.05 -26.26 13.49
C SER A 541 4.87 -25.90 12.58
N VAL A 542 3.85 -25.21 13.11
CA VAL A 542 2.69 -24.74 12.32
C VAL A 542 3.10 -23.80 11.18
N GLU A 543 4.16 -23.03 11.39
CA GLU A 543 4.71 -22.13 10.39
C GLU A 543 5.42 -22.93 9.28
N HIS A 544 6.06 -24.06 9.61
CA HIS A 544 6.62 -24.97 8.62
C HIS A 544 5.54 -25.74 7.87
N LEU A 545 4.53 -26.28 8.57
CA LEU A 545 3.37 -26.91 7.97
C LEU A 545 2.74 -25.98 6.93
N LYS A 546 2.39 -24.75 7.33
CA LYS A 546 1.84 -23.72 6.44
C LYS A 546 2.69 -23.49 5.20
N ARG A 547 4.01 -23.26 5.35
CA ARG A 547 4.90 -22.98 4.21
C ARG A 547 5.11 -24.19 3.30
N TYR A 548 5.13 -25.38 3.87
CA TYR A 548 5.37 -26.62 3.13
C TYR A 548 4.13 -27.06 2.34
N THR A 549 2.95 -26.99 2.95
CA THR A 549 1.69 -27.44 2.34
C THR A 549 0.90 -26.35 1.66
N THR A 550 1.21 -25.07 1.90
CA THR A 550 0.40 -23.89 1.56
C THR A 550 -0.92 -23.76 2.33
N LEU A 551 -1.13 -24.54 3.40
CA LEU A 551 -2.33 -24.46 4.25
C LEU A 551 -2.63 -23.02 4.70
N GLY A 552 -3.82 -22.53 4.36
CA GLY A 552 -4.31 -21.21 4.74
C GLY A 552 -3.58 -20.05 4.07
N MET A 553 -2.97 -20.26 2.90
CA MET A 553 -2.27 -19.22 2.13
C MET A 553 -3.11 -18.65 0.98
N GLY A 554 -4.25 -19.25 0.67
CA GLY A 554 -5.24 -18.80 -0.30
C GLY A 554 -5.82 -17.42 0.00
N THR A 555 -6.68 -16.95 -0.90
CA THR A 555 -7.30 -15.62 -0.76
C THR A 555 -8.21 -15.52 0.46
N ASP A 556 -8.84 -16.62 0.86
CA ASP A 556 -9.64 -16.75 2.08
C ASP A 556 -8.78 -16.64 3.37
N GLN A 557 -7.46 -16.83 3.28
CA GLN A 557 -6.49 -16.80 4.40
C GLN A 557 -6.78 -17.85 5.48
N GLY A 558 -7.28 -19.02 5.06
CA GLY A 558 -7.53 -20.17 5.92
C GLY A 558 -8.66 -19.99 6.93
N LYS A 559 -9.67 -19.19 6.57
CA LYS A 559 -10.88 -18.96 7.39
C LYS A 559 -11.65 -20.26 7.70
N THR A 560 -11.56 -21.24 6.79
CA THR A 560 -12.22 -22.55 6.92
C THR A 560 -11.24 -23.73 7.04
N SER A 561 -9.93 -23.50 7.02
CA SER A 561 -8.92 -24.58 6.96
C SER A 561 -7.95 -24.60 8.13
N ASN A 562 -7.60 -23.43 8.68
CA ASN A 562 -6.52 -23.33 9.67
C ASN A 562 -6.83 -24.11 10.96
N LEU A 563 -8.03 -23.95 11.54
CA LEU A 563 -8.35 -24.62 12.80
C LEU A 563 -8.20 -26.14 12.67
N THR A 564 -8.83 -26.73 11.65
CA THR A 564 -8.82 -28.17 11.43
C THR A 564 -7.41 -28.68 11.09
N GLY A 565 -6.65 -27.94 10.27
CA GLY A 565 -5.27 -28.33 9.98
C GLY A 565 -4.35 -28.30 11.21
N LEU A 566 -4.55 -27.33 12.11
CA LEU A 566 -3.84 -27.27 13.39
C LEU A 566 -4.26 -28.42 14.31
N ALA A 567 -5.55 -28.76 14.36
CA ALA A 567 -6.06 -29.87 15.17
C ALA A 567 -5.52 -31.23 14.71
N ILE A 568 -5.46 -31.48 13.39
CA ILE A 568 -4.85 -32.69 12.83
C ILE A 568 -3.35 -32.76 13.18
N MET A 569 -2.62 -31.65 13.05
CA MET A 569 -1.21 -31.59 13.45
C MET A 569 -1.02 -31.83 14.96
N ALA A 570 -1.93 -31.32 15.80
CA ALA A 570 -1.92 -31.56 17.25
C ALA A 570 -2.11 -33.04 17.59
N ALA A 571 -3.09 -33.69 16.94
CA ALA A 571 -3.32 -35.12 17.09
C ALA A 571 -2.09 -35.95 16.66
N LEU A 572 -1.44 -35.60 15.54
CA LEU A 572 -0.23 -36.28 15.06
C LEU A 572 0.96 -36.12 16.02
N ARG A 573 1.05 -34.99 16.73
CA ARG A 573 2.09 -34.73 17.74
C ARG A 573 1.78 -35.33 19.11
N GLY A 574 0.55 -35.79 19.34
CA GLY A 574 0.11 -36.20 20.67
C GLY A 574 0.08 -35.04 21.68
N GLU A 575 -0.12 -33.82 21.21
CA GLU A 575 -0.12 -32.60 22.03
C GLU A 575 -1.50 -31.90 22.00
N PRO A 576 -1.88 -31.20 23.08
CA PRO A 576 -3.01 -30.28 23.04
C PRO A 576 -2.82 -29.17 21.99
N ILE A 577 -3.91 -28.74 21.35
CA ILE A 577 -3.86 -27.77 20.24
C ILE A 577 -3.26 -26.41 20.64
N GLU A 578 -3.38 -26.00 21.90
CA GLU A 578 -2.77 -24.79 22.43
C GLU A 578 -1.23 -24.82 22.42
N LYS A 579 -0.60 -26.00 22.41
CA LYS A 579 0.86 -26.17 22.29
C LYS A 579 1.34 -26.11 20.85
N VAL A 580 0.47 -26.48 19.92
CA VAL A 580 0.72 -26.36 18.48
C VAL A 580 0.70 -24.88 18.08
N GLY A 581 -0.21 -24.09 18.68
CA GLY A 581 -0.32 -22.65 18.48
C GLY A 581 -1.05 -22.29 17.18
N THR A 582 -1.31 -20.99 17.00
CA THR A 582 -1.91 -20.44 15.78
C THR A 582 -0.86 -19.79 14.90
N THR A 583 -1.15 -19.65 13.60
CA THR A 583 -0.33 -18.83 12.71
C THR A 583 -0.62 -17.35 12.93
N THR A 584 0.30 -16.49 12.53
CA THR A 584 0.15 -15.04 12.76
C THR A 584 -1.00 -14.46 11.94
N PHE A 585 -1.97 -13.81 12.59
CA PHE A 585 -3.02 -13.02 11.95
C PHE A 585 -2.46 -11.68 11.47
N ARG A 586 -2.63 -11.36 10.19
CA ARG A 586 -2.11 -10.13 9.56
C ARG A 586 -3.24 -9.35 8.89
N PRO A 587 -3.15 -8.02 8.82
CA PRO A 587 -3.92 -7.27 7.84
C PRO A 587 -3.48 -7.66 6.42
N PRO A 588 -4.38 -7.63 5.43
CA PRO A 588 -5.80 -7.30 5.57
C PRO A 588 -6.66 -8.53 5.95
N TYR A 589 -7.76 -8.34 6.71
CA TYR A 589 -8.75 -9.40 7.02
C TYR A 589 -9.33 -10.06 5.76
N THR A 590 -9.67 -9.23 4.77
CA THR A 590 -10.03 -9.61 3.40
C THR A 590 -9.24 -8.75 2.43
N PRO A 591 -8.86 -9.26 1.24
CA PRO A 591 -8.09 -8.49 0.26
C PRO A 591 -8.72 -7.13 -0.05
N ILE A 592 -7.87 -6.12 -0.22
CA ILE A 592 -8.25 -4.77 -0.64
C ILE A 592 -7.57 -4.42 -1.97
N SER A 593 -8.19 -3.54 -2.77
CA SER A 593 -7.56 -3.07 -3.99
C SER A 593 -6.35 -2.17 -3.69
N ILE A 594 -5.30 -2.26 -4.51
CA ILE A 594 -4.15 -1.34 -4.43
C ILE A 594 -4.61 0.11 -4.71
N GLY A 595 -5.60 0.28 -5.60
CA GLY A 595 -6.20 1.59 -5.89
C GLY A 595 -6.77 2.26 -4.65
N ALA A 596 -7.49 1.52 -3.79
CA ALA A 596 -8.01 2.06 -2.53
C ALA A 596 -6.91 2.56 -1.58
N MET A 597 -5.74 1.90 -1.56
CA MET A 597 -4.58 2.36 -0.77
C MET A 597 -4.00 3.67 -1.31
N GLY A 598 -3.87 3.78 -2.63
CA GLY A 598 -3.41 5.01 -3.29
C GLY A 598 -4.38 6.20 -3.11
N GLY A 599 -5.69 5.94 -3.02
CA GLY A 599 -6.68 7.00 -2.88
C GLY A 599 -6.61 7.99 -4.04
N SER A 600 -6.52 9.29 -3.73
CA SER A 600 -6.38 10.34 -4.74
C SER A 600 -4.94 10.58 -5.21
N GLU A 601 -3.93 9.92 -4.61
CA GLU A 601 -2.51 10.15 -4.88
C GLU A 601 -2.05 9.41 -6.16
N ARG A 602 -2.61 9.79 -7.33
CA ARG A 602 -2.35 9.14 -8.62
C ARG A 602 -1.89 10.11 -9.70
N GLY A 603 -1.15 9.60 -10.69
CA GLY A 603 -0.67 10.40 -11.83
C GLY A 603 0.13 11.62 -11.38
N GLN A 604 -0.26 12.80 -11.85
CA GLN A 604 0.38 14.08 -11.48
C GLN A 604 0.13 14.49 -10.02
N GLN A 605 -0.86 13.88 -9.34
CA GLN A 605 -1.20 14.17 -7.94
C GLN A 605 -0.50 13.23 -6.95
N TYR A 606 0.36 12.30 -7.40
CA TYR A 606 1.05 11.37 -6.49
C TYR A 606 1.99 12.10 -5.51
N LYS A 607 2.50 13.27 -5.90
CA LYS A 607 3.26 14.19 -5.05
C LYS A 607 2.89 15.64 -5.37
N PRO A 608 3.05 16.58 -4.42
CA PRO A 608 2.89 18.00 -4.72
C PRO A 608 3.87 18.46 -5.80
N ARG A 609 3.40 19.37 -6.66
CA ARG A 609 4.24 20.12 -7.61
C ARG A 609 4.28 21.58 -7.17
N ARG A 610 5.46 22.11 -6.91
CA ARG A 610 5.69 23.50 -6.49
C ARG A 610 6.05 24.35 -7.71
N ARG A 611 5.39 25.50 -7.82
CA ARG A 611 5.49 26.45 -8.94
C ARG A 611 6.02 27.78 -8.43
N SER A 612 6.99 28.38 -9.13
CA SER A 612 7.45 29.72 -8.78
C SER A 612 6.37 30.76 -9.14
N PRO A 613 6.45 32.00 -8.62
CA PRO A 613 5.51 33.06 -9.00
C PRO A 613 5.57 33.43 -10.49
N MET A 614 6.65 33.07 -11.20
CA MET A 614 6.82 33.29 -12.64
C MET A 614 6.44 32.06 -13.48
N HIS A 615 5.82 31.03 -12.90
CA HIS A 615 5.59 29.75 -13.56
C HIS A 615 4.76 29.87 -14.84
N ASP A 616 3.71 30.69 -14.85
CA ASP A 616 2.85 30.84 -16.03
C ASP A 616 3.59 31.54 -17.20
N TRP A 617 4.53 32.45 -16.89
CA TRP A 617 5.40 33.05 -17.89
C TRP A 617 6.33 32.00 -18.52
N HIS A 618 6.86 31.11 -17.68
CA HIS A 618 7.71 30.00 -18.09
C HIS A 618 6.94 28.98 -18.92
N ASP A 619 5.74 28.58 -18.50
CA ASP A 619 4.93 27.54 -19.16
C ASP A 619 4.63 27.88 -20.62
N ALA A 620 4.48 29.17 -20.92
CA ALA A 620 4.30 29.66 -22.28
C ALA A 620 5.56 29.60 -23.18
N ARG A 621 6.75 29.33 -22.63
CA ARG A 621 8.05 29.51 -23.33
C ARG A 621 9.06 28.39 -23.12
N VAL A 622 8.89 27.60 -22.06
CA VAL A 622 9.84 26.57 -21.66
C VAL A 622 9.78 25.40 -22.64
N GLY A 623 10.94 24.90 -23.08
CA GLY A 623 10.99 23.70 -23.91
C GLY A 623 10.75 22.43 -23.11
N GLU A 624 11.32 22.36 -21.90
CA GLU A 624 11.18 21.20 -21.00
C GLU A 624 11.27 21.64 -19.53
N TRP A 625 10.48 21.01 -18.66
CA TRP A 625 10.56 21.16 -17.21
C TRP A 625 11.49 20.10 -16.60
N VAL A 626 12.32 20.49 -15.63
CA VAL A 626 13.14 19.57 -14.83
C VAL A 626 12.66 19.58 -13.37
N PRO A 627 12.40 18.41 -12.76
CA PRO A 627 12.07 18.32 -11.35
C PRO A 627 13.31 18.54 -10.48
N ALA A 628 13.28 19.57 -9.64
CA ALA A 628 14.25 19.83 -8.58
C ALA A 628 13.59 19.61 -7.21
N GLY A 629 13.60 18.36 -6.75
CA GLY A 629 12.79 17.94 -5.60
C GLY A 629 11.29 18.00 -5.94
N LEU A 630 10.55 18.87 -5.26
CA LEU A 630 9.13 19.14 -5.55
C LEU A 630 8.91 20.32 -6.51
N TRP A 631 9.97 21.07 -6.85
CA TRP A 631 9.86 22.22 -7.75
C TRP A 631 9.96 21.80 -9.21
N ASP A 632 9.13 22.39 -10.06
CA ASP A 632 9.35 22.39 -11.50
C ASP A 632 10.20 23.60 -11.88
N ARG A 633 11.36 23.35 -12.52
CA ARG A 633 12.26 24.41 -12.97
C ARG A 633 12.44 24.39 -14.49
N PRO A 634 12.52 25.55 -15.15
CA PRO A 634 12.74 25.61 -16.59
C PRO A 634 14.11 25.01 -16.97
N ARG A 635 14.11 24.05 -17.90
CA ARG A 635 15.35 23.42 -18.38
C ARG A 635 16.10 24.30 -19.37
N HIS A 636 15.37 24.82 -20.35
CA HIS A 636 15.83 25.68 -21.45
C HIS A 636 14.63 26.38 -22.11
N TYR A 637 14.89 27.39 -22.93
CA TYR A 637 13.92 28.18 -23.67
C TYR A 637 14.27 28.18 -25.16
N PRO A 638 13.57 27.37 -25.98
CA PRO A 638 13.77 27.39 -27.42
C PRO A 638 13.34 28.74 -28.02
N ALA A 639 14.20 29.33 -28.85
CA ALA A 639 13.93 30.57 -29.58
C ALA A 639 13.07 30.32 -30.82
N THR A 640 13.07 29.09 -31.35
CA THR A 640 12.24 28.68 -32.49
C THR A 640 11.64 27.30 -32.26
N PRO A 641 10.44 27.01 -32.80
CA PRO A 641 9.87 25.67 -32.73
C PRO A 641 10.84 24.62 -33.27
N GLY A 642 11.13 23.59 -32.48
CA GLY A 642 12.02 22.49 -32.86
C GLY A 642 13.51 22.71 -32.59
N GLU A 643 13.93 23.87 -32.04
CA GLU A 643 15.31 24.04 -31.55
C GLU A 643 15.61 22.99 -30.47
N SER A 644 16.73 22.28 -30.61
CA SER A 644 17.09 21.23 -29.66
C SER A 644 17.49 21.83 -28.31
N MET A 645 17.30 21.07 -27.22
CA MET A 645 17.76 21.46 -25.89
C MET A 645 19.25 21.88 -25.91
N ARG A 646 20.08 21.14 -26.67
CA ARG A 646 21.51 21.41 -26.81
C ARG A 646 21.78 22.77 -27.44
N ASP A 647 21.13 23.06 -28.56
CA ASP A 647 21.34 24.30 -29.29
C ASP A 647 20.81 25.50 -28.50
N ALA A 648 19.65 25.33 -27.84
CA ALA A 648 19.05 26.34 -27.00
C ALA A 648 19.96 26.73 -25.82
N TYR A 649 20.46 25.78 -25.02
CA TYR A 649 21.31 26.14 -23.88
C TYR A 649 22.66 26.74 -24.32
N ILE A 650 23.20 26.30 -25.46
CA ILE A 650 24.45 26.85 -26.03
C ILE A 650 24.21 28.31 -26.44
N ARG A 651 23.09 28.60 -27.11
CA ARG A 651 22.69 29.97 -27.48
C ARG A 651 22.46 30.84 -26.24
N GLU A 652 21.68 30.36 -25.28
CA GLU A 652 21.42 31.03 -24.01
C GLU A 652 22.72 31.38 -23.27
N THR A 653 23.65 30.41 -23.18
CA THR A 653 24.97 30.63 -22.56
C THR A 653 25.76 31.70 -23.30
N ARG A 654 25.85 31.59 -24.63
CA ARG A 654 26.60 32.54 -25.47
C ARG A 654 26.04 33.96 -25.35
N GLN A 655 24.73 34.12 -25.41
CA GLN A 655 24.06 35.42 -25.29
C GLN A 655 24.22 36.01 -23.89
N THR A 656 24.09 35.20 -22.83
CA THR A 656 24.29 35.66 -21.45
C THR A 656 25.71 36.20 -21.25
N ARG A 657 26.75 35.47 -21.72
CA ARG A 657 28.15 35.92 -21.61
C ARG A 657 28.49 37.10 -22.53
N GLY A 658 27.83 37.20 -23.68
CA GLY A 658 28.04 38.28 -24.64
C GLY A 658 27.32 39.58 -24.30
N SER A 659 26.19 39.49 -23.58
CA SER A 659 25.37 40.64 -23.20
C SER A 659 24.72 40.48 -21.82
N VAL A 660 23.50 39.96 -21.73
CA VAL A 660 22.78 39.76 -20.47
C VAL A 660 21.76 38.62 -20.57
N GLY A 661 21.67 37.81 -19.54
CA GLY A 661 20.67 36.78 -19.36
C GLY A 661 19.93 36.92 -18.04
N ILE A 662 18.74 36.32 -17.97
CA ILE A 662 17.88 36.30 -16.79
C ILE A 662 17.45 34.88 -16.42
N CYS A 663 17.46 34.55 -15.13
CA CYS A 663 17.12 33.22 -14.64
C CYS A 663 16.31 33.26 -13.35
N ASP A 664 15.31 32.39 -13.27
CA ASP A 664 14.50 32.19 -12.07
C ASP A 664 15.27 31.31 -11.06
N VAL A 665 15.71 31.94 -9.97
CA VAL A 665 16.41 31.31 -8.84
C VAL A 665 15.55 31.31 -7.56
N THR A 666 14.23 31.49 -7.72
CA THR A 666 13.25 31.49 -6.63
C THR A 666 13.31 30.23 -5.77
N THR A 667 13.68 29.10 -6.37
CA THR A 667 13.65 27.79 -5.69
C THR A 667 14.79 27.57 -4.70
N LEU A 668 15.82 28.43 -4.64
CA LEU A 668 16.89 28.31 -3.64
C LEU A 668 16.32 28.40 -2.22
N GLY A 669 16.86 27.64 -1.27
CA GLY A 669 16.45 27.82 0.12
C GLY A 669 16.91 29.18 0.62
N LYS A 670 16.06 29.85 1.41
CA LYS A 670 16.34 31.16 2.01
C LYS A 670 15.92 31.12 3.46
N ILE A 671 16.83 31.45 4.37
CA ILE A 671 16.61 31.43 5.82
C ILE A 671 17.03 32.79 6.38
N ASP A 672 16.08 33.48 6.99
CA ASP A 672 16.32 34.73 7.71
C ASP A 672 16.73 34.38 9.15
N LEU A 673 17.89 34.87 9.58
CA LEU A 673 18.51 34.55 10.85
C LEU A 673 18.78 35.83 11.64
N GLN A 674 18.19 35.94 12.83
CA GLN A 674 18.24 37.15 13.65
C GLN A 674 18.59 36.84 15.11
N GLY A 675 19.28 37.77 15.75
CA GLY A 675 19.57 37.71 17.18
C GLY A 675 21.04 38.01 17.52
N PRO A 676 21.34 38.34 18.79
CA PRO A 676 22.69 38.74 19.19
C PRO A 676 23.74 37.63 18.98
N ASP A 677 23.34 36.36 19.04
CA ASP A 677 24.25 35.22 18.89
C ASP A 677 24.26 34.64 17.45
N ALA A 678 23.60 35.30 16.49
CA ALA A 678 23.46 34.79 15.13
C ALA A 678 24.81 34.58 14.43
N LEU A 679 25.77 35.48 14.65
CA LEU A 679 27.12 35.36 14.11
C LEU A 679 27.89 34.18 14.71
N ASP A 680 27.74 33.94 16.02
CA ASP A 680 28.35 32.78 16.66
C ASP A 680 27.78 31.48 16.09
N PHE A 681 26.45 31.40 15.99
CA PHE A 681 25.77 30.26 15.39
C PHE A 681 26.22 30.00 13.94
N ILE A 682 26.27 31.04 13.09
CA ILE A 682 26.78 30.95 11.70
C ILE A 682 28.20 30.37 11.70
N ASN A 683 29.08 30.84 12.59
CA ASN A 683 30.44 30.33 12.69
C ASN A 683 30.50 28.87 13.16
N ARG A 684 29.52 28.37 13.91
CA ARG A 684 29.46 26.95 14.29
C ARG A 684 29.01 26.05 13.14
N ILE A 685 28.07 26.50 12.31
CA ILE A 685 27.45 25.66 11.25
C ILE A 685 28.19 25.70 9.91
N TYR A 686 28.87 26.80 9.59
CA TYR A 686 29.68 26.90 8.38
C TYR A 686 31.15 26.58 8.66
N ALA A 687 31.83 25.95 7.72
CA ALA A 687 33.24 25.59 7.86
C ALA A 687 34.19 26.80 7.82
N ASN A 688 33.89 27.80 7.00
CA ASN A 688 34.63 29.05 6.91
C ASN A 688 34.19 30.08 7.97
N GLY A 689 35.04 31.07 8.23
CA GLY A 689 34.76 32.13 9.22
C GLY A 689 33.90 33.26 8.66
N PHE A 690 33.06 33.85 9.52
CA PHE A 690 32.16 34.99 9.20
C PHE A 690 32.39 36.22 10.09
N SER A 691 33.25 36.14 11.11
CA SER A 691 33.41 37.19 12.12
C SER A 691 33.87 38.56 11.57
N ASN A 692 34.56 38.57 10.43
CA ASN A 692 35.00 39.80 9.76
C ASN A 692 34.14 40.18 8.54
N LEU A 693 32.93 39.61 8.41
CA LEU A 693 31.99 39.99 7.35
C LEU A 693 31.34 41.35 7.72
N PRO A 694 31.57 42.43 6.95
CA PRO A 694 30.93 43.72 7.21
C PRO A 694 29.41 43.65 6.96
N VAL A 695 28.66 44.56 7.59
CA VAL A 695 27.26 44.79 7.19
C VAL A 695 27.22 45.27 5.74
N GLY A 696 26.21 44.84 4.97
CA GLY A 696 26.08 45.12 3.55
C GLY A 696 26.95 44.23 2.65
N LYS A 697 27.51 43.14 3.19
CA LYS A 697 28.32 42.17 2.45
C LYS A 697 27.76 40.77 2.53
N VAL A 698 28.06 40.01 1.48
CA VAL A 698 27.75 38.60 1.30
C VAL A 698 29.03 37.78 1.34
N ARG A 699 28.96 36.54 1.81
CA ARG A 699 30.07 35.59 1.73
C ARG A 699 29.55 34.19 1.40
N TYR A 700 30.20 33.53 0.45
CA TYR A 700 29.96 32.12 0.16
C TYR A 700 30.46 31.26 1.33
N GLY A 701 29.68 30.25 1.70
CA GLY A 701 29.94 29.37 2.82
C GLY A 701 29.70 27.91 2.50
N LEU A 702 30.48 27.04 3.15
CA LEU A 702 30.37 25.60 3.02
C LEU A 702 29.87 24.99 4.34
N MET A 703 28.81 24.21 4.31
CA MET A 703 28.32 23.44 5.46
C MET A 703 28.79 22.00 5.35
N LEU A 704 29.23 21.41 6.46
CA LEU A 704 29.59 19.99 6.52
C LEU A 704 28.62 19.22 7.41
N ARG A 705 28.56 17.91 7.17
CA ARG A 705 28.02 16.93 8.11
C ARG A 705 29.03 16.65 9.22
N GLU A 706 28.58 16.07 10.32
CA GLU A 706 29.43 15.69 11.46
C GLU A 706 30.58 14.78 11.06
N ASP A 707 30.42 13.98 10.01
CA ASP A 707 31.42 13.03 9.50
C ASP A 707 32.48 13.66 8.59
N GLY A 708 32.40 14.98 8.35
CA GLY A 708 33.34 15.78 7.57
C GLY A 708 33.03 15.88 6.07
N MET A 709 31.96 15.23 5.59
CA MET A 709 31.52 15.36 4.20
C MET A 709 30.76 16.67 3.98
N VAL A 710 30.79 17.19 2.76
CA VAL A 710 30.01 18.37 2.41
C VAL A 710 28.51 18.06 2.49
N LEU A 711 27.78 18.86 3.25
CA LEU A 711 26.33 18.78 3.38
C LEU A 711 25.66 19.60 2.29
N ASP A 712 25.99 20.89 2.26
CA ASP A 712 25.39 21.88 1.40
C ASP A 712 26.30 23.11 1.35
N ASP A 713 26.00 24.02 0.43
CA ASP A 713 26.65 25.30 0.30
C ASP A 713 25.64 26.43 0.10
N GLY A 714 26.15 27.65 0.07
CA GLY A 714 25.34 28.82 -0.24
C GLY A 714 25.99 30.11 0.22
N THR A 715 25.20 31.17 0.35
CA THR A 715 25.71 32.49 0.72
C THR A 715 25.09 32.98 2.02
N VAL A 716 25.86 33.75 2.78
CA VAL A 716 25.38 34.46 3.97
C VAL A 716 25.52 35.94 3.71
N ALA A 717 24.39 36.63 3.63
CA ALA A 717 24.30 38.09 3.53
C ALA A 717 24.11 38.69 4.93
N ARG A 718 24.96 39.64 5.32
CA ARG A 718 24.82 40.38 6.58
C ARG A 718 24.08 41.69 6.33
N LEU A 719 22.78 41.72 6.62
CA LEU A 719 21.92 42.89 6.36
C LEU A 719 21.93 43.91 7.50
N GLY A 720 22.31 43.49 8.71
CA GLY A 720 22.49 44.35 9.87
C GLY A 720 23.44 43.73 10.88
N GLU A 721 23.64 44.38 12.03
CA GLU A 721 24.56 43.88 13.06
C GLU A 721 24.19 42.48 13.54
N THR A 722 22.89 42.23 13.71
CA THR A 722 22.30 40.97 14.21
C THR A 722 21.29 40.37 13.24
N HIS A 723 21.39 40.68 11.94
CA HIS A 723 20.45 40.22 10.90
C HIS A 723 21.18 39.66 9.69
N TYR A 724 20.93 38.39 9.40
CA TYR A 724 21.56 37.63 8.32
C TYR A 724 20.50 36.94 7.46
N VAL A 725 20.83 36.74 6.19
CA VAL A 725 20.07 35.88 5.28
C VAL A 725 21.01 34.83 4.73
N ILE A 726 20.65 33.57 4.94
CA ILE A 726 21.36 32.41 4.44
C ILE A 726 20.63 31.89 3.20
N THR A 727 21.36 31.63 2.13
CA THR A 727 20.88 30.84 0.99
C THR A 727 21.42 29.42 1.05
N THR A 728 20.65 28.48 0.52
CA THR A 728 21.00 27.06 0.43
C THR A 728 20.64 26.54 -0.96
N THR A 729 21.11 25.35 -1.33
CA THR A 729 20.66 24.75 -2.60
C THR A 729 19.15 24.42 -2.55
N THR A 730 18.52 24.33 -3.72
CA THR A 730 17.07 24.06 -3.83
C THR A 730 16.65 22.75 -3.17
N ALA A 731 17.45 21.68 -3.32
CA ALA A 731 17.13 20.37 -2.77
C ALA A 731 17.32 20.31 -1.25
N ASN A 732 18.28 21.07 -0.71
CA ASN A 732 18.67 21.02 0.70
C ASN A 732 17.99 22.10 1.57
N ALA A 733 17.14 22.95 1.00
CA ALA A 733 16.41 23.99 1.75
C ALA A 733 15.69 23.46 3.01
N VAL A 734 14.95 22.36 2.89
CA VAL A 734 14.24 21.75 4.02
C VAL A 734 15.20 21.03 4.98
N PRO A 735 16.11 20.14 4.52
CA PRO A 735 17.11 19.52 5.39
C PRO A 735 17.96 20.51 6.20
N VAL A 736 18.43 21.60 5.60
CA VAL A 736 19.25 22.61 6.28
C VAL A 736 18.45 23.37 7.33
N MET A 737 17.20 23.78 7.03
CA MET A 737 16.35 24.43 8.03
C MET A 737 16.06 23.49 9.21
N ALA A 738 15.71 22.23 8.94
CA ALA A 738 15.49 21.23 9.99
C ALA A 738 16.75 21.01 10.85
N LYS A 739 17.94 21.03 10.23
CA LYS A 739 19.21 20.93 10.95
C LYS A 739 19.45 22.16 11.83
N ILE A 740 19.20 23.37 11.34
CA ILE A 740 19.31 24.60 12.12
C ILE A 740 18.38 24.56 13.34
N GLU A 741 17.12 24.18 13.18
CA GLU A 741 16.17 24.01 14.29
C GLU A 741 16.67 22.97 15.30
N PHE A 742 17.11 21.80 14.85
CA PHE A 742 17.68 20.79 15.74
C PHE A 742 18.87 21.32 16.54
N LEU A 743 19.78 22.04 15.90
CA LEU A 743 20.96 22.61 16.57
C LEU A 743 20.56 23.65 17.61
N LEU A 744 19.63 24.55 17.28
CA LEU A 744 19.15 25.58 18.20
C LEU A 744 18.29 25.01 19.34
N GLN A 745 17.55 23.92 19.12
CA GLN A 745 16.67 23.35 20.16
C GLN A 745 17.37 22.34 21.05
N ALA A 746 18.27 21.51 20.50
CA ALA A 746 18.80 20.34 21.19
C ALA A 746 20.30 20.41 21.49
N VAL A 747 21.07 21.18 20.73
CA VAL A 747 22.54 21.22 20.87
C VAL A 747 22.99 22.51 21.56
N TRP A 748 22.43 23.65 21.15
CA TRP A 748 22.75 24.98 21.67
C TRP A 748 21.51 25.80 22.03
N PRO A 749 20.63 25.30 22.92
CA PRO A 749 19.41 26.00 23.36
C PRO A 749 19.68 27.34 24.07
N GLU A 750 20.92 27.57 24.51
CA GLU A 750 21.34 28.83 25.13
C GLU A 750 21.50 30.00 24.14
N LEU A 751 21.71 29.72 22.85
CA LEU A 751 21.96 30.76 21.85
C LEU A 751 20.68 31.55 21.56
N LYS A 752 20.76 32.88 21.64
CA LYS A 752 19.66 33.80 21.34
C LYS A 752 19.61 34.05 19.83
N VAL A 753 19.16 33.04 19.10
CA VAL A 753 19.03 33.07 17.65
C VAL A 753 17.62 32.64 17.25
N LYS A 754 17.04 33.36 16.29
CA LYS A 754 15.77 33.03 15.65
C LYS A 754 16.04 32.77 14.18
N ALA A 755 15.66 31.58 13.72
CA ALA A 755 15.71 31.21 12.31
C ALA A 755 14.28 31.18 11.76
N THR A 756 14.09 31.64 10.54
CA THR A 756 12.81 31.55 9.83
C THR A 756 13.07 31.24 8.38
N SER A 757 12.47 30.18 7.86
CA SER A 757 12.50 29.95 6.41
C SER A 757 11.70 31.04 5.73
N VAL A 758 12.35 31.78 4.85
CA VAL A 758 11.75 32.79 3.95
C VAL A 758 11.85 32.34 2.49
N THR A 759 11.99 31.02 2.27
CA THR A 759 12.15 30.40 0.96
C THR A 759 11.00 30.76 0.01
N GLU A 760 9.76 30.65 0.48
CA GLU A 760 8.56 30.96 -0.31
C GLU A 760 8.13 32.43 -0.21
N GLN A 761 8.66 33.17 0.76
CA GLN A 761 8.33 34.59 0.95
C GLN A 761 8.89 35.45 -0.20
N TYR A 762 10.01 35.04 -0.79
CA TYR A 762 10.71 35.82 -1.80
C TYR A 762 10.84 35.07 -3.13
N ALA A 763 10.31 35.68 -4.20
CA ALA A 763 10.76 35.41 -5.56
C ALA A 763 12.20 35.91 -5.70
N ALA A 764 13.04 35.19 -6.43
CA ALA A 764 14.43 35.58 -6.65
C ALA A 764 14.81 35.43 -8.13
N ILE A 765 15.41 36.47 -8.68
CA ILE A 765 15.71 36.60 -10.11
C ILE A 765 17.19 36.96 -10.25
N ALA A 766 17.93 36.14 -10.98
CA ALA A 766 19.32 36.40 -11.33
C ALA A 766 19.39 37.08 -12.69
N VAL A 767 20.11 38.20 -12.77
CA VAL A 767 20.44 38.92 -14.01
C VAL A 767 21.96 38.92 -14.15
N ALA A 768 22.48 38.26 -15.17
CA ALA A 768 23.91 37.97 -15.32
C ALA A 768 24.42 38.33 -16.71
N GLY A 769 25.66 38.79 -16.81
CA GLY A 769 26.32 39.19 -18.06
C GLY A 769 26.90 40.60 -17.98
N PRO A 770 27.77 40.98 -18.93
CA PRO A 770 28.40 42.31 -18.96
C PRO A 770 27.39 43.48 -18.98
N LYS A 771 26.17 43.28 -19.48
CA LYS A 771 25.09 44.29 -19.51
C LYS A 771 24.10 44.21 -18.34
N ALA A 772 24.35 43.34 -17.36
CA ALA A 772 23.47 43.19 -16.20
C ALA A 772 23.34 44.48 -15.38
N ARG A 773 24.42 45.28 -15.28
CA ARG A 773 24.40 46.54 -14.52
C ARG A 773 23.47 47.56 -15.14
N GLU A 774 23.54 47.73 -16.46
CA GLU A 774 22.68 48.66 -17.20
C GLU A 774 21.19 48.29 -17.08
N VAL A 775 20.87 46.99 -17.09
CA VAL A 775 19.51 46.50 -16.82
C VAL A 775 19.09 46.84 -15.39
N MET A 776 19.92 46.53 -14.39
CA MET A 776 19.58 46.77 -13.00
C MET A 776 19.40 48.27 -12.69
N GLN A 777 20.26 49.15 -13.22
CA GLN A 777 20.14 50.61 -13.07
C GLN A 777 18.79 51.17 -13.55
N ARG A 778 18.13 50.49 -14.49
CA ARG A 778 16.81 50.90 -14.97
C ARG A 778 15.69 50.49 -14.04
N VAL A 779 15.85 49.40 -13.30
CA VAL A 779 14.78 48.78 -12.52
C VAL A 779 14.86 49.09 -11.03
N VAL A 780 16.05 49.21 -10.43
CA VAL A 780 16.21 49.49 -8.99
C VAL A 780 16.51 50.97 -8.70
N ASP A 781 16.23 51.37 -7.46
CA ASP A 781 16.48 52.72 -6.92
C ASP A 781 17.89 52.93 -6.37
N LEU A 782 18.71 51.88 -6.27
CA LEU A 782 20.08 51.93 -5.77
C LEU A 782 21.10 52.35 -6.83
N ASP A 783 22.15 53.06 -6.41
CA ASP A 783 23.37 53.19 -7.20
C ASP A 783 24.10 51.84 -7.25
N VAL A 784 23.93 51.14 -8.37
CA VAL A 784 24.57 49.84 -8.62
C VAL A 784 25.91 49.97 -9.35
N SER A 785 26.57 51.14 -9.35
CA SER A 785 27.93 51.31 -9.85
C SER A 785 28.93 50.42 -9.10
N ASN A 786 30.10 50.12 -9.69
CA ASN A 786 31.08 49.23 -9.05
C ASN A 786 31.62 49.83 -7.73
N ALA A 787 31.73 51.16 -7.67
CA ALA A 787 32.17 51.87 -6.47
C ALA A 787 31.13 51.82 -5.33
N ALA A 788 29.85 52.04 -5.63
CA ALA A 788 28.78 52.05 -4.63
C ALA A 788 28.31 50.64 -4.25
N PHE A 789 28.25 49.72 -5.21
CA PHE A 789 27.79 48.34 -5.03
C PHE A 789 28.82 47.31 -5.55
N PRO A 790 29.98 47.20 -4.89
CA PRO A 790 31.09 46.31 -5.29
C PRO A 790 30.71 44.82 -5.22
N PHE A 791 31.54 43.94 -5.78
CA PHE A 791 31.33 42.49 -5.72
C PHE A 791 31.02 41.99 -4.29
N MET A 792 30.06 41.08 -4.18
CA MET A 792 29.51 40.55 -2.92
C MET A 792 28.88 41.62 -2.01
N ALA A 793 28.42 42.76 -2.55
CA ALA A 793 27.57 43.69 -1.82
C ALA A 793 26.13 43.17 -1.71
N CYS A 794 25.44 43.54 -0.64
CA CYS A 794 24.00 43.40 -0.48
C CYS A 794 23.38 44.62 0.19
N ALA A 795 22.14 44.92 -0.18
CA ALA A 795 21.36 45.98 0.47
C ALA A 795 19.86 45.74 0.28
N PRO A 796 19.01 46.27 1.19
CA PRO A 796 17.61 46.52 0.85
C PRO A 796 17.54 47.50 -0.33
N CYS A 797 16.54 47.30 -1.20
CA CYS A 797 16.29 48.17 -2.34
C CYS A 797 14.78 48.32 -2.57
N ARG A 798 14.39 49.21 -3.47
CA ARG A 798 13.09 49.19 -4.12
C ARG A 798 13.27 49.15 -5.63
N THR A 799 12.31 48.56 -6.33
CA THR A 799 12.18 48.88 -7.76
C THR A 799 11.74 50.34 -7.90
N LYS A 800 11.99 50.95 -9.06
CA LYS A 800 11.53 52.32 -9.33
C LYS A 800 10.01 52.46 -9.28
N ASP A 801 9.29 51.35 -9.46
CA ASP A 801 7.84 51.26 -9.30
C ASP A 801 7.41 51.01 -7.84
N GLY A 802 8.34 51.06 -6.89
CA GLY A 802 8.08 51.04 -5.45
C GLY A 802 8.05 49.66 -4.80
N VAL A 803 8.31 48.56 -5.52
CA VAL A 803 8.31 47.19 -4.96
C VAL A 803 9.52 47.01 -4.03
N PRO A 804 9.33 46.70 -2.74
CA PRO A 804 10.45 46.47 -1.83
C PRO A 804 11.18 45.16 -2.17
N GLY A 805 12.49 45.16 -2.02
CA GLY A 805 13.31 43.99 -2.29
C GLY A 805 14.66 44.02 -1.60
N ARG A 806 15.47 43.01 -1.87
CA ARG A 806 16.86 42.87 -1.45
C ARG A 806 17.69 42.60 -2.70
N LEU A 807 18.76 43.36 -2.88
CA LEU A 807 19.68 43.19 -3.99
C LEU A 807 20.97 42.56 -3.49
N PHE A 808 21.51 41.61 -4.25
CA PHE A 808 22.77 40.92 -3.97
C PHE A 808 23.64 40.92 -5.22
N ARG A 809 24.90 41.35 -5.14
CA ARG A 809 25.86 41.22 -6.24
C ARG A 809 26.65 39.92 -6.10
N ILE A 810 25.98 38.82 -6.41
CA ILE A 810 26.48 37.45 -6.36
C ILE A 810 26.33 36.80 -7.74
N SER A 811 27.21 35.85 -8.05
CA SER A 811 27.25 35.21 -9.38
C SER A 811 27.59 33.74 -9.26
N PHE A 812 26.77 32.90 -9.90
CA PHE A 812 27.07 31.49 -10.13
C PHE A 812 27.52 31.21 -11.57
N SER A 813 27.28 32.14 -12.50
CA SER A 813 27.65 32.04 -13.92
C SER A 813 29.11 32.43 -14.21
N GLY A 814 29.77 33.12 -13.28
CA GLY A 814 31.11 33.68 -13.46
C GLY A 814 31.14 35.03 -14.16
N GLU A 815 29.99 35.59 -14.55
CA GLU A 815 29.86 36.94 -15.08
C GLU A 815 29.49 37.93 -13.96
N LEU A 816 29.59 39.23 -14.25
CA LEU A 816 28.88 40.26 -13.48
C LEU A 816 27.40 39.86 -13.34
N ALA A 817 26.91 39.78 -12.10
CA ALA A 817 25.54 39.36 -11.85
C ALA A 817 24.95 40.01 -10.61
N TYR A 818 23.63 40.15 -10.66
CA TYR A 818 22.79 40.63 -9.58
C TYR A 818 21.66 39.64 -9.36
N GLU A 819 21.39 39.31 -8.10
CA GLU A 819 20.17 38.64 -7.68
C GLU A 819 19.29 39.63 -6.95
N ILE A 820 18.06 39.81 -7.45
CA ILE A 820 17.03 40.60 -6.76
C ILE A 820 16.00 39.65 -6.16
N ALA A 821 15.77 39.79 -4.85
CA ALA A 821 14.75 39.08 -4.11
C ALA A 821 13.61 40.04 -3.73
N VAL A 822 12.39 39.75 -4.17
CA VAL A 822 11.18 40.55 -3.90
C VAL A 822 10.09 39.67 -3.30
N PRO A 823 9.12 40.20 -2.54
CA PRO A 823 8.01 39.41 -2.07
C PRO A 823 7.34 38.67 -3.24
N SER A 824 7.01 37.39 -3.04
CA SER A 824 6.62 36.47 -4.12
C SER A 824 5.48 36.98 -5.00
N ASP A 825 4.52 37.72 -4.43
CA ASP A 825 3.39 38.32 -5.18
C ASP A 825 3.83 39.29 -6.28
N TYR A 826 5.02 39.88 -6.16
CA TYR A 826 5.60 40.79 -7.16
C TYR A 826 6.58 40.11 -8.12
N GLY A 827 6.81 38.79 -7.99
CA GLY A 827 7.80 38.08 -8.79
C GLY A 827 7.59 38.24 -10.29
N GLN A 828 6.37 38.03 -10.78
CA GLN A 828 6.01 38.22 -12.18
C GLN A 828 6.19 39.67 -12.65
N GLN A 829 5.74 40.65 -11.86
CA GLN A 829 5.87 42.07 -12.20
C GLN A 829 7.35 42.46 -12.38
N VAL A 830 8.22 42.05 -11.45
CA VAL A 830 9.64 42.39 -11.50
C VAL A 830 10.36 41.63 -12.60
N TRP A 831 9.98 40.38 -12.87
CA TRP A 831 10.47 39.62 -14.03
C TRP A 831 10.19 40.34 -15.35
N ASP A 832 8.95 40.78 -15.56
CA ASP A 832 8.55 41.49 -16.76
C ASP A 832 9.26 42.85 -16.89
N ALA A 833 9.44 43.58 -15.78
CA ALA A 833 10.18 44.84 -15.76
C ALA A 833 11.66 44.66 -16.15
N LEU A 834 12.32 43.62 -15.64
CA LEU A 834 13.70 43.28 -16.00
C LEU A 834 13.82 42.87 -17.47
N MET A 835 12.91 42.02 -17.95
CA MET A 835 12.85 41.64 -19.36
C MET A 835 12.62 42.85 -20.27
N ALA A 836 11.75 43.79 -19.88
CA ALA A 836 11.51 45.03 -20.64
C ALA A 836 12.73 45.94 -20.66
N ALA A 837 13.37 46.16 -19.51
CA ALA A 837 14.57 46.99 -19.38
C ALA A 837 15.76 46.44 -20.16
N GLY A 838 15.85 45.11 -20.29
CA GLY A 838 16.91 44.41 -20.99
C GLY A 838 16.73 44.24 -22.50
N ARG A 839 15.59 44.65 -23.09
CA ARG A 839 15.31 44.41 -24.53
C ARG A 839 16.36 45.03 -25.45
N GLU A 840 16.84 46.24 -25.15
CA GLU A 840 17.87 46.89 -25.98
C GLU A 840 19.26 46.26 -25.86
N PHE A 841 19.44 45.36 -24.88
CA PHE A 841 20.66 44.61 -24.64
C PHE A 841 20.49 43.14 -25.03
N ASP A 842 19.47 42.78 -25.81
CA ASP A 842 19.19 41.40 -26.23
C ASP A 842 19.09 40.41 -25.05
N ILE A 843 18.40 40.82 -23.97
CA ILE A 843 18.25 39.98 -22.77
C ILE A 843 17.63 38.62 -23.10
N VAL A 844 18.28 37.55 -22.63
CA VAL A 844 17.85 36.17 -22.88
C VAL A 844 17.39 35.47 -21.59
N PRO A 845 16.19 34.86 -21.56
CA PRO A 845 15.84 33.94 -20.47
C PRO A 845 16.66 32.66 -20.61
N TYR A 846 17.27 32.19 -19.53
CA TYR A 846 18.05 30.95 -19.56
C TYR A 846 17.65 29.98 -18.46
N GLY A 847 17.66 28.69 -18.81
CA GLY A 847 17.22 27.60 -17.94
C GLY A 847 18.35 26.94 -17.15
N LEU A 848 18.01 25.84 -16.48
CA LEU A 848 18.97 25.06 -15.70
C LEU A 848 20.14 24.50 -16.52
N GLU A 849 19.94 24.16 -17.79
CA GLU A 849 21.02 23.61 -18.62
C GLU A 849 22.08 24.68 -18.94
N ALA A 850 21.65 25.91 -19.28
CA ALA A 850 22.57 27.03 -19.50
C ALA A 850 23.26 27.47 -18.20
N LEU A 851 22.52 27.52 -17.08
CA LEU A 851 23.12 27.75 -15.76
C LEU A 851 24.15 26.66 -15.41
N GLY A 852 23.80 25.40 -15.67
CA GLY A 852 24.65 24.23 -15.48
C GLY A 852 25.90 24.29 -16.36
N ASN A 853 25.79 24.76 -17.59
CA ASN A 853 26.94 24.92 -18.49
C ASN A 853 27.86 26.05 -18.02
N MET A 854 27.31 27.21 -17.66
CA MET A 854 28.10 28.34 -17.18
C MET A 854 28.87 28.03 -15.90
N ARG A 855 28.26 27.30 -14.95
CA ARG A 855 28.94 26.88 -13.71
C ARG A 855 30.02 25.83 -13.99
N ILE A 856 29.82 24.93 -14.96
CA ILE A 856 30.83 23.94 -15.39
C ILE A 856 32.04 24.67 -15.97
N GLU A 857 31.82 25.68 -16.83
CA GLU A 857 32.92 26.50 -17.38
C GLU A 857 33.74 27.19 -16.29
N LYS A 858 33.14 27.50 -15.14
CA LYS A 858 33.82 28.10 -13.97
C LYS A 858 34.36 27.10 -12.95
N GLY A 859 34.17 25.80 -13.16
CA GLY A 859 34.57 24.78 -12.19
C GLY A 859 33.79 24.84 -10.87
N HIS A 860 32.64 25.50 -10.85
CA HIS A 860 31.79 25.57 -9.67
C HIS A 860 31.09 24.22 -9.43
N VAL A 861 31.06 23.81 -8.17
CA VAL A 861 30.37 22.58 -7.74
C VAL A 861 28.87 22.81 -7.61
N ALA A 862 28.10 21.76 -7.84
CA ALA A 862 26.65 21.73 -7.61
C ALA A 862 26.25 20.33 -7.10
N GLY A 863 24.96 20.00 -7.10
CA GLY A 863 24.46 18.72 -6.59
C GLY A 863 25.12 17.46 -7.18
N SER A 864 25.64 17.51 -8.41
CA SER A 864 26.40 16.38 -9.01
C SER A 864 27.72 16.09 -8.29
N GLU A 865 28.33 17.10 -7.70
CA GLU A 865 29.59 16.99 -6.94
C GLU A 865 29.34 16.93 -5.43
N LEU A 866 28.25 17.52 -4.94
CA LEU A 866 27.80 17.44 -3.55
C LEU A 866 27.00 16.15 -3.29
N ASP A 867 27.65 15.01 -3.45
CA ASP A 867 27.00 13.68 -3.49
C ASP A 867 26.98 12.92 -2.15
N GLY A 868 27.41 13.58 -1.07
CA GLY A 868 27.51 13.01 0.27
C GLY A 868 28.77 12.16 0.53
N ARG A 869 29.67 12.02 -0.45
CA ARG A 869 30.93 11.26 -0.36
C ARG A 869 32.16 12.14 -0.53
N THR A 870 31.97 13.37 -0.99
CA THR A 870 33.01 14.36 -1.21
C THR A 870 33.27 15.20 0.03
N THR A 871 34.55 15.35 0.37
CA THR A 871 35.05 16.31 1.35
C THR A 871 35.27 17.67 0.68
N ALA A 872 35.49 18.70 1.48
CA ALA A 872 35.85 20.02 0.95
C ALA A 872 37.13 19.98 0.10
N ASP A 873 38.12 19.16 0.47
CA ASP A 873 39.39 19.05 -0.28
C ASP A 873 39.20 18.38 -1.64
N ASP A 874 38.36 17.34 -1.72
CA ASP A 874 38.03 16.68 -2.99
C ASP A 874 37.45 17.67 -3.99
N LEU A 875 36.69 18.67 -3.52
CA LEU A 875 36.04 19.67 -4.35
C LEU A 875 36.92 20.90 -4.63
N GLY A 876 38.18 20.90 -4.19
CA GLY A 876 39.07 22.08 -4.30
C GLY A 876 38.71 23.21 -3.33
N LEU A 877 37.77 22.99 -2.41
CA LEU A 877 37.29 23.95 -1.42
C LEU A 877 37.97 23.78 -0.04
N GLY A 878 38.97 22.90 0.08
CA GLY A 878 39.64 22.59 1.36
C GLY A 878 40.22 23.81 2.08
N LYS A 879 40.64 24.85 1.34
CA LYS A 879 41.14 26.13 1.91
C LYS A 879 40.06 26.92 2.66
N MET A 880 38.78 26.65 2.43
CA MET A 880 37.68 27.30 3.17
C MET A 880 37.54 26.77 4.59
N LEU A 881 38.05 25.57 4.90
CA LEU A 881 37.97 25.00 6.24
C LEU A 881 38.78 25.85 7.22
N SER A 882 38.11 26.43 8.22
CA SER A 882 38.79 27.31 9.17
C SER A 882 39.76 26.56 10.07
N LYS A 883 41.01 27.03 10.12
CA LYS A 883 41.99 26.55 11.10
C LYS A 883 41.81 27.21 12.47
N LYS A 884 41.15 28.37 12.53
CA LYS A 884 41.09 29.26 13.72
C LYS A 884 39.87 29.07 14.61
N LYS A 885 38.80 28.45 14.11
CA LYS A 885 37.57 28.19 14.87
C LYS A 885 37.16 26.73 14.75
N ASP A 886 36.32 26.28 15.67
CA ASP A 886 35.62 25.00 15.53
C ASP A 886 34.37 25.15 14.65
N PHE A 887 33.88 24.04 14.11
CA PHE A 887 32.66 23.96 13.31
C PHE A 887 32.20 22.50 13.14
N ILE A 888 30.93 22.31 12.82
CA ILE A 888 30.36 20.98 12.58
C ILE A 888 31.14 20.25 11.48
N GLY A 889 31.59 19.03 11.77
CA GLY A 889 32.35 18.19 10.85
C GLY A 889 33.87 18.29 10.97
N LYS A 890 34.40 19.33 11.63
CA LYS A 890 35.86 19.54 11.74
C LYS A 890 36.58 18.34 12.37
N ALA A 891 36.03 17.79 13.45
CA ALA A 891 36.65 16.69 14.20
C ALA A 891 36.90 15.43 13.35
N LEU A 892 36.02 15.13 12.39
CA LEU A 892 36.10 13.93 11.55
C LEU A 892 36.60 14.21 10.13
N ALA A 893 36.68 15.47 9.70
CA ALA A 893 37.15 15.84 8.37
C ALA A 893 38.63 15.48 8.10
N PHE A 894 39.44 15.30 9.15
CA PHE A 894 40.90 15.07 9.03
C PHE A 894 41.35 13.64 9.40
N ARG A 895 40.41 12.70 9.57
CA ARG A 895 40.74 11.31 9.89
C ARG A 895 41.35 10.56 8.69
N PRO A 896 42.10 9.46 8.92
CA PRO A 896 42.62 8.63 7.85
C PRO A 896 41.53 8.24 6.84
N GLY A 897 41.83 8.36 5.55
CA GLY A 897 40.88 8.09 4.46
C GLY A 897 39.99 9.28 4.06
N MET A 898 39.84 10.32 4.90
CA MET A 898 39.16 11.58 4.53
C MET A 898 40.11 12.62 3.93
N THR A 899 41.41 12.37 4.06
CA THR A 899 42.48 13.15 3.45
C THR A 899 43.47 12.18 2.80
N GLY A 900 44.09 12.56 1.69
CA GLY A 900 45.15 11.76 1.06
C GLY A 900 45.12 11.78 -0.47
N GLU A 901 46.20 11.27 -1.08
CA GLU A 901 46.42 11.29 -2.53
C GLU A 901 45.51 10.32 -3.30
N THR A 902 45.05 9.26 -2.64
CA THR A 902 44.14 8.25 -3.21
C THR A 902 42.68 8.72 -3.26
N ARG A 903 42.36 9.89 -2.68
CA ARG A 903 41.03 10.48 -2.83
C ARG A 903 40.83 11.03 -4.23
N LYS A 904 39.60 10.95 -4.71
CA LYS A 904 39.22 11.50 -6.00
C LYS A 904 38.99 13.00 -5.84
N LYS A 905 39.72 13.81 -6.60
CA LYS A 905 39.62 15.28 -6.55
C LYS A 905 39.07 15.84 -7.84
N LEU A 906 38.46 17.01 -7.74
CA LEU A 906 37.82 17.73 -8.84
C LEU A 906 38.86 18.16 -9.87
N VAL A 907 38.64 17.76 -11.11
CA VAL A 907 39.46 18.11 -12.28
C VAL A 907 38.54 18.50 -13.44
N GLY A 908 39.11 19.17 -14.43
CA GLY A 908 38.49 19.35 -15.74
C GLY A 908 38.88 18.24 -16.71
N LEU A 909 38.03 17.97 -17.68
CA LEU A 909 38.29 17.07 -18.79
C LEU A 909 37.90 17.74 -20.11
N VAL A 910 38.75 17.58 -21.11
CA VAL A 910 38.50 17.99 -22.50
C VAL A 910 38.73 16.80 -23.42
N PRO A 911 37.80 16.44 -24.32
CA PRO A 911 38.01 15.33 -25.25
C PRO A 911 39.22 15.62 -26.17
N VAL A 912 40.06 14.62 -26.40
CA VAL A 912 41.27 14.78 -27.24
C VAL A 912 40.93 15.14 -28.68
N ASP A 913 39.79 14.66 -29.18
CA ASP A 913 39.30 14.97 -30.53
C ASP A 913 38.60 16.34 -30.63
N GLY A 914 38.45 17.07 -29.51
CA GLY A 914 37.83 18.39 -29.43
C GLY A 914 36.32 18.42 -29.70
N ARG A 915 35.66 17.28 -29.94
CA ARG A 915 34.26 17.23 -30.40
C ARG A 915 33.38 16.22 -29.67
N SER A 916 33.96 15.16 -29.10
CA SER A 916 33.21 14.10 -28.44
C SER A 916 32.63 14.57 -27.10
N SER A 917 31.38 14.23 -26.82
CA SER A 917 30.78 14.47 -25.51
C SER A 917 31.35 13.51 -24.47
N LEU A 918 31.43 13.96 -23.22
CA LEU A 918 31.85 13.15 -22.07
C LEU A 918 30.65 12.97 -21.14
N PRO A 919 29.80 11.92 -21.30
CA PRO A 919 28.53 11.84 -20.59
C PRO A 919 28.69 11.77 -19.06
N ASN A 920 27.75 12.36 -18.32
CA ASN A 920 27.70 12.27 -16.85
C ASN A 920 27.66 10.79 -16.40
N GLY A 921 28.36 10.47 -15.31
CA GLY A 921 28.45 9.12 -14.75
C GLY A 921 29.42 8.18 -15.49
N SER A 922 30.04 8.62 -16.59
CA SER A 922 31.06 7.83 -17.29
C SER A 922 32.25 7.54 -16.38
N GLN A 923 32.77 6.32 -16.47
CA GLN A 923 33.89 5.83 -15.68
C GLN A 923 35.22 6.26 -16.32
N ILE A 924 36.17 6.69 -15.50
CA ILE A 924 37.49 7.09 -15.97
C ILE A 924 38.48 5.97 -15.65
N VAL A 925 39.19 5.50 -16.66
CA VAL A 925 40.20 4.43 -16.57
C VAL A 925 41.49 4.85 -17.27
N SER A 926 42.58 4.13 -17.00
CA SER A 926 43.85 4.33 -17.71
C SER A 926 43.71 3.92 -19.18
N VAL A 927 44.39 4.62 -20.09
CA VAL A 927 44.48 4.22 -21.50
C VAL A 927 45.33 2.95 -21.71
N ASP A 928 46.25 2.66 -20.79
CA ASP A 928 47.24 1.58 -20.94
C ASP A 928 46.80 0.25 -20.32
N HIS A 929 45.73 0.25 -19.52
CA HIS A 929 45.28 -0.92 -18.76
C HIS A 929 43.78 -1.13 -18.92
N THR A 930 43.40 -1.71 -20.06
CA THR A 930 41.98 -1.97 -20.42
C THR A 930 41.55 -3.43 -20.25
N ASP A 931 42.45 -4.31 -19.83
CA ASP A 931 42.14 -5.72 -19.57
C ASP A 931 41.39 -5.89 -18.23
N PRO A 932 40.29 -6.65 -18.19
CA PRO A 932 39.56 -6.89 -16.94
C PRO A 932 40.38 -7.68 -15.90
N PRO A 933 40.28 -7.33 -14.60
CA PRO A 933 39.49 -6.24 -14.04
C PRO A 933 40.17 -4.87 -14.21
N VAL A 934 39.46 -3.92 -14.83
CA VAL A 934 39.96 -2.55 -15.06
C VAL A 934 39.72 -1.69 -13.81
N LYS A 935 40.78 -1.09 -13.26
CA LYS A 935 40.67 -0.16 -12.13
C LYS A 935 39.97 1.14 -12.56
N MET A 936 38.86 1.47 -11.92
CA MET A 936 38.25 2.79 -12.02
C MET A 936 39.09 3.82 -11.25
N LEU A 937 39.56 4.85 -11.96
CA LEU A 937 40.31 5.98 -11.40
C LEU A 937 39.40 7.13 -10.99
N GLY A 938 38.23 7.25 -11.59
CA GLY A 938 37.34 8.38 -11.36
C GLY A 938 36.03 8.27 -12.13
N HIS A 939 35.27 9.36 -12.12
CA HIS A 939 34.05 9.46 -12.91
C HIS A 939 33.75 10.92 -13.30
N VAL A 940 33.04 11.09 -14.41
CA VAL A 940 32.52 12.38 -14.86
C VAL A 940 31.31 12.75 -14.02
N THR A 941 31.33 13.93 -13.38
CA THR A 941 30.22 14.42 -12.54
C THR A 941 29.25 15.28 -13.34
N ALA A 942 29.79 16.12 -14.24
CA ALA A 942 29.02 17.06 -15.04
C ALA A 942 29.69 17.32 -16.39
N ASN A 943 28.91 17.57 -17.44
CA ASN A 943 29.42 17.88 -18.77
C ASN A 943 28.58 18.96 -19.45
N GLY A 944 29.20 19.63 -20.41
CA GLY A 944 28.56 20.65 -21.24
C GLY A 944 29.38 20.96 -22.48
N PHE A 945 28.96 21.98 -23.21
CA PHE A 945 29.69 22.52 -24.36
C PHE A 945 30.02 23.98 -24.07
N SER A 946 31.31 24.31 -24.02
CA SER A 946 31.76 25.68 -23.82
C SER A 946 31.63 26.47 -25.12
N PRO A 947 30.70 27.43 -25.26
CA PRO A 947 30.54 28.20 -26.48
C PRO A 947 31.71 29.17 -26.71
N GLU A 948 32.39 29.59 -25.64
CA GLU A 948 33.52 30.52 -25.69
C GLU A 948 34.81 29.83 -26.17
N ARG A 949 35.04 28.58 -25.75
CA ARG A 949 36.14 27.76 -26.26
C ARG A 949 35.78 26.94 -27.49
N ASN A 950 34.49 26.86 -27.82
CA ASN A 950 33.93 26.04 -28.89
C ASN A 950 34.31 24.54 -28.81
N ILE A 951 34.33 23.98 -27.59
CA ILE A 951 34.68 22.58 -27.31
C ILE A 951 33.79 21.99 -26.21
N PRO A 952 33.55 20.66 -26.19
CA PRO A 952 32.98 19.97 -25.04
C PRO A 952 33.91 20.05 -23.83
N VAL A 953 33.34 20.24 -22.65
CA VAL A 953 34.07 20.28 -21.37
C VAL A 953 33.32 19.46 -20.33
N ALA A 954 34.04 18.92 -19.35
CA ALA A 954 33.43 18.19 -18.25
C ALA A 954 34.18 18.38 -16.93
N LEU A 955 33.46 18.32 -15.82
CA LEU A 955 34.01 18.16 -14.49
C LEU A 955 34.02 16.69 -14.11
N ALA A 956 35.04 16.29 -13.37
CA ALA A 956 35.21 14.91 -12.93
C ALA A 956 35.87 14.84 -11.56
N LEU A 957 35.62 13.75 -10.85
CA LEU A 957 36.35 13.37 -9.65
C LEU A 957 37.34 12.26 -10.01
N LEU A 958 38.63 12.56 -9.95
CA LEU A 958 39.73 11.70 -10.39
C LEU A 958 40.75 11.45 -9.26
N GLU A 959 41.10 10.19 -9.04
CA GLU A 959 42.20 9.78 -8.15
C GLU A 959 43.52 10.42 -8.61
N GLY A 960 44.24 11.06 -7.68
CA GLY A 960 45.44 11.87 -7.95
C GLY A 960 45.15 13.32 -8.38
N GLY A 961 43.91 13.66 -8.73
CA GLY A 961 43.48 15.04 -8.99
C GLY A 961 44.35 15.79 -10.01
N LEU A 962 44.67 17.05 -9.72
CA LEU A 962 45.46 17.93 -10.59
C LEU A 962 46.94 17.54 -10.71
N ALA A 963 47.45 16.60 -9.91
CA ALA A 963 48.80 16.05 -10.15
C ALA A 963 48.88 15.32 -11.51
N ARG A 964 47.73 15.02 -12.11
CA ARG A 964 47.56 14.34 -13.40
C ARG A 964 47.21 15.31 -14.54
N GLU A 965 47.33 16.62 -14.32
CA GLU A 965 47.06 17.60 -15.37
C GLU A 965 47.93 17.35 -16.61
N GLY A 966 47.31 17.40 -17.78
CA GLY A 966 47.94 17.08 -19.07
C GLY A 966 47.89 15.60 -19.45
N GLU A 967 47.62 14.69 -18.51
CA GLU A 967 47.49 13.25 -18.77
C GLU A 967 46.27 12.96 -19.67
N THR A 968 46.38 11.93 -20.52
CA THR A 968 45.25 11.41 -21.30
C THR A 968 44.65 10.19 -20.59
N VAL A 969 43.35 10.22 -20.34
CA VAL A 969 42.57 9.15 -19.71
C VAL A 969 41.48 8.65 -20.66
N LEU A 970 40.99 7.44 -20.42
CA LEU A 970 39.86 6.88 -21.17
C LEU A 970 38.56 7.04 -20.37
N VAL A 971 37.60 7.78 -20.95
CA VAL A 971 36.25 7.98 -20.41
C VAL A 971 35.31 6.98 -21.07
N THR A 972 34.73 6.08 -20.27
CA THR A 972 33.95 4.93 -20.75
C THR A 972 32.53 4.93 -20.18
N HIS A 973 31.55 4.62 -21.03
CA HIS A 973 30.16 4.41 -20.65
C HIS A 973 29.66 3.10 -21.28
N PRO A 974 29.87 1.94 -20.63
CA PRO A 974 29.61 0.62 -21.21
C PRO A 974 28.17 0.43 -21.71
N LEU A 975 27.17 0.92 -20.97
CA LEU A 975 25.75 0.79 -21.35
C LEU A 975 25.37 1.55 -22.64
N LYS A 976 26.20 2.50 -23.07
CA LYS A 976 26.00 3.28 -24.30
C LYS A 976 27.06 3.00 -25.36
N ASN A 977 27.97 2.05 -25.08
CA ASN A 977 29.11 1.73 -25.93
C ASN A 977 29.95 2.97 -26.32
N ILE A 978 30.21 3.87 -25.35
CA ILE A 978 31.02 5.07 -25.55
C ILE A 978 32.38 4.86 -24.88
N ALA A 979 33.45 5.15 -25.62
CA ALA A 979 34.82 5.23 -25.13
C ALA A 979 35.53 6.42 -25.79
N VAL A 980 35.93 7.41 -25.01
CA VAL A 980 36.50 8.67 -25.49
C VAL A 980 37.77 8.97 -24.71
N GLN A 981 38.87 9.25 -25.42
CA GLN A 981 40.07 9.76 -24.78
C GLN A 981 39.86 11.22 -24.39
N ALA A 982 40.17 11.57 -23.15
CA ALA A 982 40.07 12.94 -22.64
C ALA A 982 41.38 13.35 -21.96
N ARG A 983 41.76 14.61 -22.15
CA ARG A 983 42.88 15.25 -21.46
C ARG A 983 42.40 15.81 -20.12
N VAL A 984 43.14 15.52 -19.06
CA VAL A 984 42.93 16.10 -17.72
C VAL A 984 43.42 17.55 -17.72
N THR A 985 42.61 18.46 -17.19
CA THR A 985 42.91 19.91 -17.08
C THR A 985 42.54 20.44 -15.70
N GLY A 986 42.90 21.69 -15.40
CA GLY A 986 42.23 22.46 -14.35
C GLY A 986 40.69 22.48 -14.52
N PRO A 987 39.91 22.56 -13.42
CA PRO A 987 38.44 22.53 -13.48
C PRO A 987 37.82 23.84 -13.98
N VAL A 988 38.60 24.92 -14.10
CA VAL A 988 38.13 26.24 -14.57
C VAL A 988 38.52 26.43 -16.03
N PHE A 989 37.53 26.45 -16.91
CA PHE A 989 37.73 26.58 -18.35
C PHE A 989 37.63 28.03 -18.82
N VAL A 990 36.78 28.87 -18.24
CA VAL A 990 36.63 30.26 -18.69
C VAL A 990 37.03 31.22 -17.58
N ASP A 991 37.85 32.21 -17.93
CA ASP A 991 38.31 33.28 -17.02
C ASP A 991 38.81 32.74 -15.65
N PRO A 992 39.92 31.96 -15.62
CA PRO A 992 40.43 31.37 -14.39
C PRO A 992 40.86 32.39 -13.34
N GLU A 993 41.16 33.62 -13.76
CA GLU A 993 41.51 34.74 -12.87
C GLU A 993 40.27 35.46 -12.30
N GLY A 994 39.07 35.18 -12.81
CA GLY A 994 37.81 35.73 -12.32
C GLY A 994 37.60 37.22 -12.61
N LYS A 995 38.25 37.78 -13.63
CA LYS A 995 38.19 39.22 -13.95
C LYS A 995 36.76 39.71 -14.21
N ARG A 996 35.95 38.90 -14.89
CA ARG A 996 34.58 39.26 -15.31
C ARG A 996 33.61 39.43 -14.14
N LEU A 997 33.94 38.92 -12.95
CA LEU A 997 33.15 39.12 -11.72
C LEU A 997 33.32 40.52 -11.12
N HIS A 998 34.49 41.12 -11.35
CA HIS A 998 34.94 42.32 -10.66
C HIS A 998 34.77 43.60 -11.47
N ASP A 999 34.56 43.48 -12.78
CA ASP A 999 34.32 44.60 -13.72
C ASP A 999 33.04 45.41 -13.42
#